data_AF-A0A511KI60-F1
#
_entry.id   AF-A0A511KI60-F1
#
_cell.length_a   1.000
_cell.length_b   1.000
_cell.length_c   1.000
_cell.angle_alpha   90.00
_cell.angle_beta   90.00
_cell.angle_gamma   90.00
#
_symmetry.space_group_name_H-M   'P 1'
#
loop_
_entity.id
_entity.type
_entity.pdbx_description
1 polymer ?
#
loop_
_entity_poly.entity_id
_entity_poly.type
_entity_poly.pdbx_seq_one_letter_code
_entity_poly.pdbx_strand_id
1 'polypeptide(L)'
;MTTQGSEPPSDHANPWRATRSLQQLDHIVELPELLSHGSAAAVGPGGSIAGAQLVDEPIAKKDDDAFAEEGGVYAEVRTRSRSASTASWFGSVGSRLLGRKSKSLESSLDRSSGEASPQLPEGVRLAAVTPFDDRLNSLLVRIQARRPRLGRALVWVRGPSPPHIETIFPPFPLLYFGPRLARFERWCTARLMPLQRRRHLTTPVFLLAWLLAFAFLVRASFFTSSTNFGAPTWVDATSSFWSANAGCGINGTTCQPFTNDSFVFRCPSQVLSTQLLNYRAVGNDLVIYQPLVVGGMDSQSTYRADSWICAAAIQHGLFDDRRGGCGEVEMVGEFTGYVGGRRNGVASIAFASTFPSSYRFIEGVSQNGCKDLRDDILGFDVAMTFILSFFIRPGPQAFFWSLLCIGAWHVILVSNPSAMPPDLQTAFENFLPVLFVGESFWRHAWRWVAPAFESSGFILERTVWYLAGFWVGLLMNISLHWIPIDRLTPHAISQEPGSLVAVIVVAIFLLLVIVNQLRVIRRTGWFFFYLRWYIVGGVVVGILSALPGLEFRLHHYVAAILLMPGTAFVTRPSAIFQGFLLGMFLEGAMRWGMASILQTPASLVGDGTTGSPLPVFLTNATNFAAAVSSGYIQWSSIPADVAGQGYDGFALLVDDVLRQTGAATNYSLAALDANVVHYFRLAYQQGGTSGDFTKAATAFLSNSTWINPASGPS
;
A
#
# COMPACT_ATOMS: atom_id res chain seq x y z
N MET A 1 -40.86 39.57 -29.23
CA MET A 1 -40.36 38.95 -30.47
C MET A 1 -39.10 38.18 -30.12
N THR A 2 -39.11 36.91 -30.51
CA THR A 2 -38.21 35.81 -30.17
C THR A 2 -36.86 35.87 -30.88
N THR A 3 -35.75 35.66 -30.15
CA THR A 3 -34.43 35.23 -30.68
C THR A 3 -33.80 34.29 -29.65
N GLN A 4 -34.00 32.97 -29.82
CA GLN A 4 -32.99 32.00 -30.28
C GLN A 4 -31.72 31.94 -29.41
N GLY A 5 -31.62 30.83 -28.68
CA GLY A 5 -30.52 30.49 -27.79
C GLY A 5 -29.27 30.03 -28.54
N SER A 6 -28.13 30.32 -27.92
CA SER A 6 -26.81 29.79 -28.26
C SER A 6 -26.51 28.58 -27.38
N GLU A 7 -26.02 27.53 -28.02
CA GLU A 7 -25.57 26.27 -27.42
C GLU A 7 -24.37 26.48 -26.47
N PRO A 8 -24.21 25.63 -25.45
CA PRO A 8 -23.02 25.65 -24.59
C PRO A 8 -21.80 25.06 -25.33
N PRO A 9 -20.57 25.52 -25.02
CA PRO A 9 -19.37 24.99 -25.66
C PRO A 9 -19.11 23.55 -25.23
N SER A 10 -18.69 22.76 -26.22
CA SER A 10 -18.32 21.35 -26.15
C SER A 10 -17.29 21.04 -25.07
N ASP A 11 -17.53 19.95 -24.33
CA ASP A 11 -16.56 19.28 -23.46
C ASP A 11 -15.26 18.96 -24.22
N HIS A 12 -14.25 19.79 -24.04
CA HIS A 12 -12.88 19.43 -24.40
C HIS A 12 -12.37 18.44 -23.36
N ALA A 13 -12.16 17.20 -23.79
CA ALA A 13 -11.47 16.19 -22.99
C ALA A 13 -10.07 16.70 -22.60
N ASN A 14 -9.85 16.86 -21.31
CA ASN A 14 -8.57 17.25 -20.73
C ASN A 14 -7.49 16.18 -21.06
N PRO A 15 -6.42 16.52 -21.81
CA PRO A 15 -5.38 15.56 -22.23
C PRO A 15 -4.57 14.99 -21.07
N TRP A 16 -4.65 15.59 -19.87
CA TRP A 16 -3.88 15.18 -18.69
C TRP A 16 -4.46 13.98 -17.93
N ARG A 17 -5.62 13.44 -18.34
CA ARG A 17 -6.17 12.17 -17.79
C ARG A 17 -5.55 10.91 -18.41
N ALA A 18 -4.80 11.04 -19.51
CA ALA A 18 -4.30 9.90 -20.25
C ALA A 18 -2.78 9.73 -20.07
N THR A 19 -2.30 9.56 -18.85
CA THR A 19 -0.98 8.94 -18.57
C THR A 19 -0.81 8.70 -17.07
N ARG A 20 -1.49 7.65 -16.58
CA ARG A 20 -1.06 6.78 -15.46
C ARG A 20 -2.17 5.78 -15.17
N SER A 21 -2.35 4.86 -16.10
CA SER A 21 -2.94 3.55 -15.83
C SER A 21 -1.83 2.52 -16.05
N LEU A 22 -1.52 1.77 -14.99
CA LEU A 22 -0.94 0.41 -15.06
C LEU A 22 0.21 0.22 -16.07
N GLN A 23 1.45 0.43 -15.62
CA GLN A 23 2.58 -0.34 -16.17
C GLN A 23 2.46 -1.78 -15.63
N GLN A 24 1.56 -2.54 -16.23
CA GLN A 24 1.54 -4.00 -16.15
C GLN A 24 2.31 -4.49 -17.39
N LEU A 25 3.54 -4.94 -17.15
CA LEU A 25 4.38 -5.62 -18.14
C LEU A 25 3.77 -6.99 -18.45
N ASP A 26 2.91 -7.07 -19.47
CA ASP A 26 2.58 -8.34 -20.11
C ASP A 26 3.56 -8.57 -21.27
N HIS A 27 4.57 -9.40 -21.02
CA HIS A 27 5.38 -9.99 -22.08
C HIS A 27 4.57 -11.09 -22.79
N ILE A 28 4.04 -10.78 -23.97
CA ILE A 28 3.60 -11.79 -24.93
C ILE A 28 4.85 -12.36 -25.59
N VAL A 29 5.12 -13.64 -25.33
CA VAL A 29 6.08 -14.47 -26.06
C VAL A 29 5.39 -14.96 -27.33
N GLU A 30 5.70 -14.36 -28.48
CA GLU A 30 5.42 -14.97 -29.78
C GLU A 30 6.61 -15.84 -30.22
N LEU A 31 6.32 -17.12 -30.45
CA LEU A 31 7.21 -18.10 -31.09
C LEU A 31 7.22 -17.89 -32.62
N PRO A 32 8.30 -18.25 -33.33
CA PRO A 32 8.57 -17.82 -34.70
C PRO A 32 7.79 -18.61 -35.75
N GLU A 33 7.31 -17.92 -36.78
CA GLU A 33 6.74 -18.49 -38.00
C GLU A 33 7.81 -19.09 -38.93
N LEU A 34 7.42 -20.21 -39.53
CA LEU A 34 8.14 -21.04 -40.49
C LEU A 34 7.90 -20.55 -41.94
N LEU A 35 8.87 -20.88 -42.79
CA LEU A 35 9.08 -20.51 -44.18
C LEU A 35 7.97 -20.87 -45.20
N SER A 36 7.78 -19.92 -46.13
CA SER A 36 7.73 -20.06 -47.61
C SER A 36 6.44 -20.36 -48.38
N HIS A 37 6.45 -19.79 -49.60
CA HIS A 37 5.56 -19.93 -50.78
C HIS A 37 4.24 -19.14 -50.75
N GLY A 38 3.82 -18.39 -51.76
CA GLY A 38 4.38 -17.99 -53.04
C GLY A 38 3.32 -17.22 -53.86
N SER A 39 3.79 -16.23 -54.62
CA SER A 39 3.26 -15.76 -55.93
C SER A 39 1.76 -15.42 -56.14
N ALA A 40 1.57 -14.13 -56.49
CA ALA A 40 0.83 -13.61 -57.66
C ALA A 40 -0.64 -13.11 -57.57
N ALA A 41 -0.76 -11.88 -58.10
CA ALA A 41 -1.76 -11.35 -59.04
C ALA A 41 -3.12 -10.81 -58.55
N ALA A 42 -3.20 -9.48 -58.64
CA ALA A 42 -4.28 -8.58 -59.06
C ALA A 42 -5.63 -9.17 -59.51
N VAL A 43 -6.73 -8.48 -59.13
CA VAL A 43 -7.70 -7.78 -60.00
C VAL A 43 -8.81 -7.17 -59.11
N GLY A 44 -9.21 -5.93 -59.39
CA GLY A 44 -10.26 -5.19 -58.66
C GLY A 44 -11.71 -5.50 -59.11
N PRO A 45 -12.61 -4.50 -59.11
CA PRO A 45 -13.61 -4.31 -58.06
C PRO A 45 -15.06 -4.27 -58.60
N GLY A 46 -16.07 -4.25 -57.71
CA GLY A 46 -17.40 -3.78 -58.10
C GLY A 46 -18.55 -4.05 -57.12
N GLY A 47 -19.32 -3.00 -56.81
CA GLY A 47 -20.79 -3.08 -56.98
C GLY A 47 -21.71 -3.02 -55.74
N SER A 48 -21.97 -1.80 -55.25
CA SER A 48 -23.31 -1.17 -55.04
C SER A 48 -24.50 -1.90 -54.37
N ILE A 49 -24.87 -1.40 -53.18
CA ILE A 49 -26.15 -0.76 -52.73
C ILE A 49 -27.53 -1.30 -53.18
N ALA A 50 -28.38 -1.57 -52.17
CA ALA A 50 -29.84 -1.26 -51.97
C ALA A 50 -30.50 -2.44 -51.21
N GLY A 51 -31.40 -2.34 -50.22
CA GLY A 51 -32.29 -1.30 -49.72
C GLY A 51 -33.69 -1.93 -49.48
N ALA A 52 -34.37 -1.58 -48.37
CA ALA A 52 -35.78 -1.88 -47.95
C ALA A 52 -36.01 -3.18 -47.13
N GLN A 53 -36.38 -3.12 -45.83
CA GLN A 53 -37.74 -2.90 -45.23
C GLN A 53 -38.70 -4.09 -45.48
N LEU A 54 -39.53 -4.65 -44.60
CA LEU A 54 -40.11 -4.41 -43.25
C LEU A 54 -40.79 -5.78 -42.86
N VAL A 55 -40.71 -6.26 -41.62
CA VAL A 55 -41.82 -6.38 -40.63
C VAL A 55 -42.46 -7.79 -40.46
N ASP A 56 -42.85 -8.03 -39.20
CA ASP A 56 -43.73 -9.05 -38.62
C ASP A 56 -43.15 -10.39 -38.09
N GLU A 57 -42.87 -10.38 -36.79
CA GLU A 57 -43.18 -11.43 -35.80
C GLU A 57 -44.72 -11.71 -35.80
N PRO A 58 -45.31 -12.82 -35.26
CA PRO A 58 -45.01 -13.29 -33.88
C PRO A 58 -45.41 -14.77 -33.49
N ILE A 59 -45.16 -15.11 -32.20
CA ILE A 59 -45.90 -16.02 -31.27
C ILE A 59 -45.75 -17.57 -31.28
N ALA A 60 -45.33 -18.05 -30.08
CA ALA A 60 -45.69 -19.26 -29.30
C ALA A 60 -45.31 -20.67 -29.79
N LYS A 61 -45.15 -21.73 -28.98
CA LYS A 61 -45.11 -22.10 -27.53
C LYS A 61 -45.67 -23.55 -27.50
N LYS A 62 -45.26 -24.34 -26.51
CA LYS A 62 -45.68 -25.72 -26.14
C LYS A 62 -44.88 -26.84 -26.83
N ASP A 63 -44.29 -27.82 -26.15
CA ASP A 63 -44.46 -28.52 -24.85
C ASP A 63 -44.79 -30.00 -25.14
N ASP A 64 -44.14 -30.84 -24.34
CA ASP A 64 -44.53 -32.19 -23.87
C ASP A 64 -44.16 -33.45 -24.69
N ASP A 65 -43.31 -34.25 -24.02
CA ASP A 65 -43.47 -35.67 -23.65
C ASP A 65 -43.62 -36.72 -24.79
N ALA A 66 -43.06 -37.94 -24.76
CA ALA A 66 -43.02 -38.94 -23.69
C ALA A 66 -42.43 -40.28 -24.20
N PHE A 67 -41.71 -41.00 -23.32
CA PHE A 67 -41.67 -42.46 -23.06
C PHE A 67 -41.30 -43.54 -24.12
N ALA A 68 -40.39 -44.45 -23.68
CA ALA A 68 -40.42 -45.94 -23.67
C ALA A 68 -39.00 -46.53 -23.96
N GLU A 69 -38.24 -47.11 -23.01
CA GLU A 69 -38.30 -48.42 -22.31
C GLU A 69 -37.84 -49.69 -23.07
N GLU A 70 -37.28 -50.63 -22.29
CA GLU A 70 -36.67 -51.96 -22.55
C GLU A 70 -35.18 -51.99 -22.99
N GLY A 71 -34.25 -52.78 -22.42
CA GLY A 71 -34.26 -53.84 -21.39
C GLY A 71 -32.93 -54.64 -21.47
N GLY A 72 -32.48 -55.31 -20.39
CA GLY A 72 -31.56 -56.47 -20.49
C GLY A 72 -30.22 -56.49 -19.71
N VAL A 73 -30.30 -56.80 -18.41
CA VAL A 73 -29.49 -57.73 -17.55
C VAL A 73 -28.15 -58.31 -18.08
N TYR A 74 -27.04 -58.19 -17.31
CA TYR A 74 -26.35 -59.30 -16.58
C TYR A 74 -25.06 -58.87 -15.83
N ALA A 75 -24.95 -59.41 -14.61
CA ALA A 75 -23.76 -59.87 -13.87
C ALA A 75 -22.82 -58.88 -13.14
N GLU A 76 -22.99 -58.95 -11.83
CA GLU A 76 -22.23 -58.52 -10.66
C GLU A 76 -20.79 -59.09 -10.56
N VAL A 77 -19.77 -58.26 -10.29
CA VAL A 77 -18.67 -58.58 -9.35
C VAL A 77 -18.22 -57.31 -8.61
N ARG A 78 -18.19 -57.47 -7.29
CA ARG A 78 -17.91 -56.53 -6.19
C ARG A 78 -16.40 -56.28 -6.05
N THR A 79 -15.96 -55.03 -5.82
CA THR A 79 -15.19 -54.62 -4.61
C THR A 79 -14.76 -53.15 -4.62
N ARG A 80 -15.39 -52.39 -3.70
CA ARG A 80 -14.86 -51.31 -2.83
C ARG A 80 -13.67 -50.47 -3.30
N SER A 81 -13.95 -49.23 -3.71
CA SER A 81 -13.05 -48.08 -3.54
C SER A 81 -13.70 -47.04 -2.61
N ARG A 82 -12.94 -46.60 -1.60
CA ARG A 82 -13.28 -45.49 -0.71
C ARG A 82 -13.32 -44.19 -1.52
N SER A 83 -14.43 -43.46 -1.48
CA SER A 83 -14.48 -42.05 -1.87
C SER A 83 -14.95 -41.19 -0.71
N ALA A 84 -14.28 -40.06 -0.57
CA ALA A 84 -14.56 -38.98 0.35
C ALA A 84 -15.92 -38.35 0.03
N SER A 85 -16.70 -38.04 1.07
CA SER A 85 -17.87 -37.18 0.95
C SER A 85 -17.58 -35.81 1.55
N THR A 86 -17.59 -34.84 0.65
CA THR A 86 -17.72 -33.40 0.81
C THR A 86 -18.87 -33.01 1.75
N ALA A 87 -18.68 -31.91 2.48
CA ALA A 87 -19.71 -31.29 3.32
C ALA A 87 -20.58 -30.36 2.46
N SER A 88 -21.88 -30.62 2.39
CA SER A 88 -22.87 -29.71 1.84
C SER A 88 -23.57 -28.91 2.96
N TRP A 89 -23.86 -27.65 2.63
CA TRP A 89 -24.58 -26.67 3.42
C TRP A 89 -26.02 -26.54 2.87
N PHE A 90 -26.90 -25.84 3.60
CA PHE A 90 -28.39 -25.81 3.53
C PHE A 90 -29.06 -26.97 4.29
N GLY A 91 -30.05 -26.81 5.17
CA GLY A 91 -30.79 -25.66 5.66
C GLY A 91 -32.11 -26.17 6.29
N SER A 92 -32.58 -25.45 7.31
CA SER A 92 -34.00 -25.38 7.75
C SER A 92 -34.63 -26.48 8.63
N VAL A 93 -35.06 -26.02 9.82
CA VAL A 93 -36.40 -26.14 10.43
C VAL A 93 -36.96 -27.53 10.77
N GLY A 94 -37.16 -27.74 12.08
CA GLY A 94 -38.42 -28.26 12.63
C GLY A 94 -38.63 -29.77 12.68
N SER A 95 -38.34 -30.38 13.83
CA SER A 95 -39.09 -31.55 14.30
C SER A 95 -38.89 -31.74 15.81
N ARG A 96 -39.96 -31.46 16.56
CA ARG A 96 -40.18 -32.03 17.89
C ARG A 96 -40.73 -33.43 17.67
N LEU A 97 -40.14 -34.43 18.33
CA LEU A 97 -40.78 -35.51 19.11
C LEU A 97 -39.96 -36.80 19.07
N LEU A 98 -39.93 -37.45 20.25
CA LEU A 98 -39.55 -38.84 20.54
C LEU A 98 -38.05 -39.12 20.75
N GLY A 99 -37.68 -39.18 22.03
CA GLY A 99 -36.38 -39.64 22.51
C GLY A 99 -36.44 -40.04 23.98
N ARG A 100 -37.11 -41.17 24.22
CA ARG A 100 -37.40 -41.85 25.48
C ARG A 100 -36.16 -41.97 26.39
N LYS A 101 -36.30 -41.51 27.65
CA LYS A 101 -35.35 -41.74 28.74
C LYS A 101 -35.10 -43.24 28.93
N SER A 102 -33.85 -43.68 28.87
CA SER A 102 -33.41 -44.88 29.58
C SER A 102 -32.50 -44.44 30.72
N LYS A 103 -32.96 -44.74 31.94
CA LYS A 103 -32.16 -44.68 33.17
C LYS A 103 -31.31 -45.95 33.19
N SER A 104 -29.98 -45.84 33.12
CA SER A 104 -29.11 -46.93 33.53
C SER A 104 -28.84 -46.81 35.01
N LEU A 105 -29.13 -47.89 35.73
CA LEU A 105 -28.93 -48.13 37.15
C LEU A 105 -27.56 -47.64 37.66
N GLU A 106 -27.60 -46.89 38.76
CA GLU A 106 -26.50 -46.81 39.72
C GLU A 106 -26.36 -48.18 40.41
N SER A 107 -25.17 -48.79 40.32
CA SER A 107 -24.71 -49.76 41.31
C SER A 107 -23.60 -49.12 42.12
N SER A 108 -23.93 -48.71 43.33
CA SER A 108 -23.01 -48.36 44.39
C SER A 108 -22.34 -49.63 44.91
N LEU A 109 -21.00 -49.67 44.86
CA LEU A 109 -20.07 -50.34 45.79
C LEU A 109 -18.68 -50.37 45.15
N ASP A 110 -17.86 -49.36 45.44
CA ASP A 110 -16.53 -49.61 45.96
C ASP A 110 -15.90 -48.32 46.48
N ARG A 111 -15.44 -48.39 47.73
CA ARG A 111 -14.80 -47.31 48.46
C ARG A 111 -13.37 -47.74 48.74
N SER A 112 -12.43 -47.30 47.91
CA SER A 112 -11.00 -47.31 48.27
C SER A 112 -10.20 -46.46 47.26
N SER A 113 -9.58 -45.39 47.76
CA SER A 113 -8.52 -44.56 47.14
C SER A 113 -8.80 -44.00 45.73
N GLY A 114 -9.45 -42.83 45.65
CA GLY A 114 -9.47 -42.02 44.44
C GLY A 114 -8.87 -40.65 44.73
N GLU A 115 -7.65 -40.39 44.24
CA GLU A 115 -7.07 -39.05 44.18
C GLU A 115 -8.11 -38.07 43.62
N ALA A 116 -8.35 -36.97 44.34
CA ALA A 116 -9.18 -35.90 43.82
C ALA A 116 -8.56 -35.42 42.49
N SER A 117 -9.25 -35.67 41.37
CA SER A 117 -8.85 -35.11 40.07
C SER A 117 -8.56 -33.62 40.26
N PRO A 118 -7.38 -33.11 39.82
CA PRO A 118 -6.99 -31.73 40.07
C PRO A 118 -8.10 -30.77 39.60
N GLN A 119 -8.61 -29.92 40.50
CA GLN A 119 -9.58 -28.90 40.12
C GLN A 119 -8.89 -27.89 39.19
N LEU A 120 -9.41 -27.76 37.97
CA LEU A 120 -8.91 -26.79 37.01
C LEU A 120 -9.16 -25.37 37.52
N PRO A 121 -8.24 -24.42 37.30
CA PRO A 121 -8.49 -23.02 37.63
C PRO A 121 -9.73 -22.49 36.91
N GLU A 122 -10.46 -21.58 37.56
CA GLU A 122 -11.65 -20.96 36.99
C GLU A 122 -11.34 -20.33 35.63
N GLY A 123 -12.20 -20.60 34.64
CA GLY A 123 -12.06 -20.08 33.29
C GLY A 123 -10.95 -20.72 32.45
N VAL A 124 -10.38 -21.85 32.86
CA VAL A 124 -9.49 -22.68 32.04
C VAL A 124 -10.25 -23.89 31.49
N ARG A 125 -10.11 -24.13 30.18
CA ARG A 125 -10.55 -25.38 29.52
C ARG A 125 -9.34 -26.14 29.01
N LEU A 126 -9.39 -27.46 29.03
CA LEU A 126 -8.34 -28.29 28.44
C LEU A 126 -8.55 -28.41 26.93
N ALA A 127 -7.47 -28.29 26.16
CA ALA A 127 -7.47 -28.60 24.74
C ALA A 127 -7.57 -30.11 24.52
N ALA A 128 -8.13 -30.52 23.38
CA ALA A 128 -8.08 -31.91 22.96
C ALA A 128 -6.62 -32.32 22.73
N VAL A 129 -6.23 -33.48 23.28
CA VAL A 129 -4.91 -34.07 23.04
C VAL A 129 -4.86 -34.62 21.62
N THR A 130 -3.89 -34.17 20.84
CA THR A 130 -3.68 -34.67 19.48
C THR A 130 -2.68 -35.83 19.46
N PRO A 131 -2.69 -36.70 18.43
CA PRO A 131 -1.68 -37.73 18.26
C PRO A 131 -0.24 -37.18 18.13
N PHE A 132 -0.09 -35.89 17.82
CA PHE A 132 1.20 -35.23 17.85
C PHE A 132 1.65 -34.96 19.29
N ASP A 133 0.75 -34.48 20.14
CA ASP A 133 1.03 -34.19 21.55
C ASP A 133 1.48 -35.44 22.30
N ASP A 134 0.82 -36.58 22.07
CA ASP A 134 1.21 -37.87 22.68
C ASP A 134 2.61 -38.32 22.26
N ARG A 135 2.94 -38.19 20.97
CA ARG A 135 4.27 -38.52 20.43
C ARG A 135 5.33 -37.59 20.98
N LEU A 136 5.05 -36.28 21.06
CA LEU A 136 5.96 -35.29 21.63
C LEU A 136 6.19 -35.55 23.11
N ASN A 137 5.14 -35.79 23.89
CA ASN A 137 5.24 -36.12 25.32
C ASN A 137 6.08 -37.38 25.54
N SER A 138 5.81 -38.44 24.78
CA SER A 138 6.59 -39.68 24.82
C SER A 138 8.07 -39.44 24.50
N LEU A 139 8.36 -38.62 23.49
CA LEU A 139 9.73 -38.25 23.12
C LEU A 139 10.44 -37.47 24.24
N LEU A 140 9.77 -36.48 24.83
CA LEU A 140 10.34 -35.66 25.89
C LEU A 140 10.64 -36.46 27.16
N VAL A 141 9.76 -37.40 27.52
CA VAL A 141 10.01 -38.33 28.65
C VAL A 141 11.23 -39.22 28.37
N ARG A 142 11.37 -39.75 27.15
CA ARG A 142 12.57 -40.52 26.76
C ARG A 142 13.85 -39.67 26.82
N ILE A 143 13.79 -38.42 26.37
CA ILE A 143 14.93 -37.50 26.46
C ILE A 143 15.25 -37.19 27.91
N GLN A 144 14.26 -37.00 28.77
CA GLN A 144 14.46 -36.78 30.21
C GLN A 144 15.10 -37.99 30.89
N ALA A 145 14.71 -39.20 30.53
CA ALA A 145 15.34 -40.41 31.05
C ALA A 145 16.82 -40.52 30.63
N ARG A 146 17.16 -40.18 29.38
CA ARG A 146 18.54 -40.24 28.86
C ARG A 146 19.41 -39.06 29.26
N ARG A 147 18.85 -37.86 29.31
CA ARG A 147 19.52 -36.57 29.57
C ARG A 147 18.66 -35.73 30.53
N PRO A 148 18.79 -35.91 31.85
CA PRO A 148 17.83 -35.39 32.82
C PRO A 148 17.80 -33.86 32.94
N ARG A 149 18.91 -33.16 32.65
CA ARG A 149 18.94 -31.69 32.63
C ARG A 149 18.21 -31.14 31.40
N LEU A 150 18.55 -31.67 30.22
CA LEU A 150 17.93 -31.26 28.95
C LEU A 150 16.44 -31.60 28.90
N GLY A 151 16.06 -32.81 29.30
CA GLY A 151 14.65 -33.20 29.30
C GLY A 151 13.80 -32.39 30.28
N ARG A 152 14.31 -32.07 31.49
CA ARG A 152 13.62 -31.15 32.41
C ARG A 152 13.42 -29.76 31.79
N ALA A 153 14.45 -29.23 31.12
CA ALA A 153 14.35 -27.95 30.41
C ALA A 153 13.30 -28.01 29.29
N LEU A 154 13.31 -29.05 28.45
CA LEU A 154 12.34 -29.19 27.34
C LEU A 154 10.91 -29.41 27.83
N VAL A 155 10.70 -30.17 28.90
CA VAL A 155 9.38 -30.34 29.54
C VAL A 155 8.90 -29.01 30.12
N TRP A 156 9.80 -28.21 30.72
CA TRP A 156 9.48 -26.86 31.16
C TRP A 156 9.14 -25.93 29.98
N VAL A 157 9.89 -25.98 28.87
CA VAL A 157 9.61 -25.21 27.65
C VAL A 157 8.30 -25.65 26.99
N ARG A 158 7.89 -26.92 27.11
CA ARG A 158 6.61 -27.39 26.58
C ARG A 158 5.44 -26.69 27.27
N GLY A 159 5.46 -26.59 28.60
CA GLY A 159 4.35 -26.09 29.40
C GLY A 159 3.39 -27.19 29.90
N PRO A 160 2.14 -26.86 30.28
CA PRO A 160 1.16 -27.85 30.76
C PRO A 160 0.79 -28.89 29.69
N SER A 161 0.51 -30.14 30.11
CA SER A 161 -0.10 -31.19 29.27
C SER A 161 -1.34 -31.74 29.99
N PRO A 162 -2.52 -31.77 29.38
CA PRO A 162 -2.86 -31.21 28.06
C PRO A 162 -2.77 -29.68 28.02
N PRO A 163 -2.69 -29.05 26.82
CA PRO A 163 -2.65 -27.60 26.70
C PRO A 163 -3.88 -26.90 27.31
N HIS A 164 -3.68 -25.71 27.87
CA HIS A 164 -4.72 -24.90 28.51
C HIS A 164 -5.28 -23.84 27.55
N ILE A 165 -6.59 -23.66 27.56
CA ILE A 165 -7.32 -22.59 26.88
C ILE A 165 -7.94 -21.70 27.96
N GLU A 166 -7.34 -20.55 28.19
CA GLU A 166 -7.88 -19.52 29.07
C GLU A 166 -9.10 -18.86 28.40
N THR A 167 -10.14 -18.55 29.18
CA THR A 167 -11.43 -18.02 28.65
C THR A 167 -11.97 -16.82 29.42
N ILE A 168 -11.28 -16.41 30.47
CA ILE A 168 -11.54 -15.19 31.25
C ILE A 168 -10.21 -14.51 31.56
N PHE A 169 -10.28 -13.21 31.86
CA PHE A 169 -9.15 -12.41 32.30
C PHE A 169 -9.14 -12.29 33.82
N PRO A 170 -7.96 -12.38 34.46
CA PRO A 170 -7.83 -11.92 35.83
C PRO A 170 -7.99 -10.38 35.88
N PRO A 171 -8.36 -9.80 37.05
CA PRO A 171 -8.29 -8.36 37.26
C PRO A 171 -6.93 -7.79 36.88
N PHE A 172 -6.90 -6.51 36.54
CA PHE A 172 -5.65 -5.84 36.14
C PHE A 172 -4.55 -6.04 37.21
N PRO A 173 -3.29 -6.31 36.84
CA PRO A 173 -2.25 -6.78 37.77
C PRO A 173 -1.65 -5.65 38.63
N LEU A 174 -2.48 -4.76 39.17
CA LEU A 174 -2.13 -3.72 40.14
C LEU A 174 -2.95 -3.93 41.41
N LEU A 175 -2.27 -4.11 42.54
CA LEU A 175 -2.86 -4.57 43.80
C LEU A 175 -4.12 -3.81 44.23
N TYR A 176 -4.10 -2.48 44.14
CA TYR A 176 -5.23 -1.62 44.56
C TYR A 176 -6.11 -1.17 43.41
N PHE A 177 -5.51 -0.91 42.24
CA PHE A 177 -6.23 -0.39 41.07
C PHE A 177 -7.04 -1.49 40.37
N GLY A 178 -6.49 -2.68 40.21
CA GLY A 178 -7.11 -3.77 39.46
C GLY A 178 -8.47 -4.21 39.98
N PRO A 179 -8.63 -4.48 41.29
CA PRO A 179 -9.93 -4.83 41.86
C PRO A 179 -10.96 -3.68 41.78
N ARG A 180 -10.51 -2.42 41.84
CA ARG A 180 -11.39 -1.24 41.67
C ARG A 180 -11.85 -1.12 40.23
N LEU A 181 -10.93 -1.23 39.27
CA LEU A 181 -11.24 -1.23 37.84
C LEU A 181 -12.20 -2.38 37.49
N ALA A 182 -11.92 -3.60 37.93
CA ALA A 182 -12.78 -4.76 37.66
C ALA A 182 -14.20 -4.61 38.26
N ARG A 183 -14.36 -3.90 39.38
CA ARG A 183 -15.69 -3.55 39.92
C ARG A 183 -16.37 -2.50 39.06
N PHE A 184 -15.65 -1.45 38.67
CA PHE A 184 -16.17 -0.40 37.81
C PHE A 184 -16.59 -0.93 36.43
N GLU A 185 -15.77 -1.77 35.81
CA GLU A 185 -16.10 -2.38 34.51
C GLU A 185 -17.31 -3.30 34.58
N ARG A 186 -17.43 -4.11 35.63
CA ARG A 186 -18.63 -4.93 35.84
C ARG A 186 -19.88 -4.07 36.08
N TRP A 187 -19.73 -2.95 36.79
CA TRP A 187 -20.80 -1.96 36.92
C TRP A 187 -21.19 -1.34 35.56
N CYS A 188 -20.23 -0.91 34.74
CA CYS A 188 -20.48 -0.42 33.39
C CYS A 188 -21.19 -1.48 32.53
N THR A 189 -20.70 -2.73 32.58
CA THR A 189 -21.27 -3.87 31.86
C THR A 189 -22.72 -4.11 32.27
N ALA A 190 -23.02 -4.08 33.57
CA ALA A 190 -24.38 -4.20 34.09
C ALA A 190 -25.28 -3.04 33.65
N ARG A 191 -24.77 -1.80 33.69
CA ARG A 191 -25.54 -0.61 33.31
C ARG A 191 -25.88 -0.57 31.82
N LEU A 192 -24.97 -1.06 30.97
CA LEU A 192 -25.12 -1.11 29.50
C LEU A 192 -25.80 -2.40 29.01
N MET A 193 -26.15 -3.31 29.91
CA MET A 193 -26.78 -4.59 29.58
C MET A 193 -28.10 -4.48 28.79
N PRO A 194 -28.98 -3.48 29.02
CA PRO A 194 -30.20 -3.32 28.20
C PRO A 194 -29.90 -3.08 26.72
N LEU A 195 -28.87 -2.27 26.42
CA LEU A 195 -28.47 -1.96 25.05
C LEU A 195 -27.84 -3.19 24.38
N GLN A 196 -27.01 -3.92 25.15
CA GLN A 196 -26.42 -5.18 24.71
C GLN A 196 -27.47 -6.26 24.37
N ARG A 197 -28.56 -6.37 25.13
CA ARG A 197 -29.65 -7.34 24.84
C ARG A 197 -30.28 -7.08 23.46
N ARG A 198 -30.28 -5.82 23.03
CA ARG A 198 -30.81 -5.38 21.72
C ARG A 198 -29.73 -5.29 20.65
N ARG A 199 -28.52 -5.82 20.87
CA ARG A 199 -27.37 -5.69 19.94
C ARG A 199 -27.63 -6.19 18.53
N HIS A 200 -28.52 -7.17 18.35
CA HIS A 200 -28.91 -7.67 17.03
C HIS A 200 -29.65 -6.62 16.18
N LEU A 201 -30.28 -5.64 16.84
CA LEU A 201 -30.94 -4.49 16.20
C LEU A 201 -30.06 -3.23 16.26
N THR A 202 -29.46 -2.93 17.41
CA THR A 202 -28.70 -1.67 17.59
C THR A 202 -27.40 -1.65 16.80
N THR A 203 -26.73 -2.79 16.63
CA THR A 203 -25.50 -2.87 15.83
C THR A 203 -25.74 -2.54 14.35
N PRO A 204 -26.67 -3.21 13.62
CA PRO A 204 -26.89 -2.88 12.21
C PRO A 204 -27.42 -1.45 12.00
N VAL A 205 -28.31 -0.95 12.89
CA VAL A 205 -28.79 0.44 12.82
C VAL A 205 -27.64 1.43 13.01
N PHE A 206 -26.76 1.18 13.99
CA PHE A 206 -25.58 2.02 14.20
C PHE A 206 -24.64 2.00 12.99
N LEU A 207 -24.35 0.81 12.43
CA LEU A 207 -23.48 0.69 11.27
C LEU A 207 -24.08 1.34 10.02
N LEU A 208 -25.39 1.30 9.85
CA LEU A 208 -26.08 2.02 8.78
C LEU A 208 -25.96 3.54 8.96
N ALA A 209 -26.18 4.04 10.18
CA ALA A 209 -26.01 5.47 10.48
C ALA A 209 -24.56 5.93 10.26
N TRP A 210 -23.59 5.14 10.70
CA TRP A 210 -22.17 5.36 10.43
C TRP A 210 -21.90 5.39 8.93
N LEU A 211 -22.37 4.40 8.16
CA LEU A 211 -22.15 4.32 6.72
C LEU A 211 -22.72 5.54 5.98
N LEU A 212 -23.92 6.00 6.33
CA LEU A 212 -24.54 7.18 5.73
C LEU A 212 -23.76 8.46 6.05
N ALA A 213 -23.34 8.63 7.31
CA ALA A 213 -22.54 9.78 7.72
C ALA A 213 -21.13 9.76 7.08
N PHE A 214 -20.49 8.59 7.06
CA PHE A 214 -19.20 8.38 6.42
C PHE A 214 -19.26 8.67 4.92
N ALA A 215 -20.24 8.12 4.20
CA ALA A 215 -20.44 8.39 2.78
C ALA A 215 -20.70 9.88 2.50
N PHE A 216 -21.47 10.56 3.36
CA PHE A 216 -21.67 12.01 3.25
C PHE A 216 -20.36 12.78 3.43
N LEU A 217 -19.55 12.45 4.45
CA LEU A 217 -18.28 13.13 4.70
C LEU A 217 -17.25 12.87 3.60
N VAL A 218 -17.14 11.62 3.11
CA VAL A 218 -16.29 11.28 1.94
C VAL A 218 -16.75 12.06 0.72
N ARG A 219 -18.06 12.13 0.45
CA ARG A 219 -18.60 12.94 -0.64
C ARG A 219 -18.22 14.42 -0.50
N ALA A 220 -18.39 14.98 0.69
CA ALA A 220 -18.04 16.37 0.98
C ALA A 220 -16.53 16.63 0.86
N SER A 221 -15.70 15.66 1.24
CA SER A 221 -14.25 15.78 1.11
C SER A 221 -13.83 15.78 -0.34
N PHE A 222 -14.32 14.85 -1.18
CA PHE A 222 -13.73 14.64 -2.51
C PHE A 222 -14.49 15.24 -3.69
N PHE A 223 -15.80 15.49 -3.57
CA PHE A 223 -16.68 15.70 -4.72
C PHE A 223 -17.51 16.99 -4.68
N THR A 224 -17.36 17.84 -3.65
CA THR A 224 -18.17 19.08 -3.52
C THR A 224 -17.37 20.37 -3.67
N SER A 225 -16.14 20.31 -4.20
CA SER A 225 -15.30 21.48 -4.41
C SER A 225 -15.70 22.26 -5.66
N SER A 226 -15.65 23.58 -5.60
CA SER A 226 -15.93 24.49 -6.71
C SER A 226 -15.11 25.79 -6.60
N THR A 227 -14.80 26.39 -7.75
CA THR A 227 -14.19 27.73 -7.85
C THR A 227 -14.98 28.62 -8.80
N ASN A 228 -14.68 29.93 -8.84
CA ASN A 228 -15.26 30.85 -9.83
C ASN A 228 -14.85 30.57 -11.28
N PHE A 229 -13.81 29.76 -11.50
CA PHE A 229 -13.32 29.36 -12.82
C PHE A 229 -13.77 27.94 -13.22
N GLY A 230 -14.54 27.26 -12.36
CA GLY A 230 -15.09 25.93 -12.63
C GLY A 230 -14.83 24.92 -11.52
N ALA A 231 -15.12 23.65 -11.81
CA ALA A 231 -14.84 22.55 -10.90
C ALA A 231 -13.33 22.23 -10.94
N PRO A 232 -12.63 22.26 -9.79
CA PRO A 232 -11.20 22.00 -9.75
C PRO A 232 -10.91 20.51 -10.00
N THR A 233 -9.79 20.23 -10.67
CA THR A 233 -9.29 18.87 -10.88
C THR A 233 -8.34 18.48 -9.77
N TRP A 234 -8.41 17.22 -9.32
CA TRP A 234 -7.45 16.72 -8.34
C TRP A 234 -6.06 16.58 -8.96
N VAL A 235 -5.05 17.00 -8.20
CA VAL A 235 -3.64 16.76 -8.50
C VAL A 235 -2.99 16.02 -7.33
N ASP A 236 -2.08 15.12 -7.64
CA ASP A 236 -1.32 14.37 -6.64
C ASP A 236 -0.23 15.24 -6.00
N ALA A 237 0.30 14.80 -4.85
CA ALA A 237 1.38 15.50 -4.16
C ALA A 237 2.64 15.71 -5.02
N THR A 238 2.87 14.84 -6.01
CA THR A 238 4.02 14.88 -6.92
C THR A 238 3.66 15.31 -8.36
N SER A 239 2.43 15.79 -8.59
CA SER A 239 2.02 16.26 -9.92
C SER A 239 2.84 17.48 -10.34
N SER A 240 3.35 17.45 -11.56
CA SER A 240 4.12 18.52 -12.19
C SER A 240 3.87 18.48 -13.71
N PHE A 241 4.27 19.55 -14.41
CA PHE A 241 4.14 19.66 -15.87
C PHE A 241 5.34 19.08 -16.61
N TRP A 242 6.39 18.66 -15.90
CA TRP A 242 7.61 18.15 -16.50
C TRP A 242 8.10 16.88 -15.83
N SER A 243 8.16 15.81 -16.61
CA SER A 243 8.61 14.49 -16.18
C SER A 243 10.11 14.42 -15.93
N ALA A 244 10.53 13.41 -15.17
CA ALA A 244 11.93 13.21 -14.85
C ALA A 244 12.79 12.82 -16.06
N ASN A 245 14.06 13.22 -16.03
CA ASN A 245 15.10 12.89 -17.00
C ASN A 245 14.66 13.10 -18.46
N ALA A 246 14.68 12.03 -19.26
CA ALA A 246 14.27 12.05 -20.67
C ALA A 246 12.74 11.92 -20.89
N GLY A 247 11.93 11.91 -19.82
CA GLY A 247 10.50 11.57 -19.87
C GLY A 247 9.63 12.55 -20.68
N CYS A 248 10.09 13.79 -20.89
CA CYS A 248 9.39 14.76 -21.72
C CYS A 248 9.75 14.69 -23.22
N GLY A 249 10.58 13.72 -23.63
CA GLY A 249 11.01 13.58 -25.02
C GLY A 249 11.93 14.71 -25.49
N ILE A 250 12.34 14.64 -26.76
CA ILE A 250 13.25 15.62 -27.36
C ILE A 250 12.59 17.00 -27.35
N ASN A 251 13.32 18.01 -26.88
CA ASN A 251 12.86 19.39 -26.68
C ASN A 251 11.62 19.54 -25.80
N GLY A 252 11.28 18.53 -24.99
CA GLY A 252 10.09 18.55 -24.14
C GLY A 252 8.77 18.33 -24.88
N THR A 253 8.82 17.86 -26.13
CA THR A 253 7.64 17.67 -27.00
C THR A 253 6.51 16.85 -26.38
N THR A 254 6.81 15.92 -25.47
CA THR A 254 5.81 15.09 -24.78
C THR A 254 5.14 15.82 -23.60
N CYS A 255 5.70 16.92 -23.13
CA CYS A 255 5.21 17.71 -21.98
C CYS A 255 4.57 19.05 -22.41
N GLN A 256 4.23 19.20 -23.69
CA GLN A 256 3.47 20.34 -24.19
C GLN A 256 1.99 20.27 -23.74
N PRO A 257 1.26 21.40 -23.73
CA PRO A 257 1.66 22.76 -24.11
C PRO A 257 2.51 23.49 -23.06
N PHE A 258 3.30 24.48 -23.49
CA PHE A 258 4.14 25.30 -22.61
C PHE A 258 3.57 26.70 -22.32
N THR A 259 2.57 27.14 -23.09
CA THR A 259 1.95 28.47 -22.99
C THR A 259 0.45 28.37 -23.30
N ASN A 260 -0.32 29.39 -22.91
CA ASN A 260 -1.77 29.49 -23.16
C ASN A 260 -2.58 28.29 -22.64
N ASP A 261 -2.07 27.63 -21.60
CA ASP A 261 -2.77 26.55 -20.90
C ASP A 261 -2.90 26.94 -19.43
N SER A 262 -4.11 26.79 -18.92
CA SER A 262 -4.43 27.09 -17.52
C SER A 262 -5.50 26.12 -17.05
N PHE A 263 -5.43 25.75 -15.78
CA PHE A 263 -6.49 24.95 -15.18
C PHE A 263 -6.58 25.16 -13.68
N VAL A 264 -7.77 24.92 -13.15
CA VAL A 264 -8.07 24.96 -11.73
C VAL A 264 -7.75 23.60 -11.12
N PHE A 265 -6.90 23.58 -10.11
CA PHE A 265 -6.46 22.36 -9.44
C PHE A 265 -6.93 22.33 -7.98
N ARG A 266 -6.88 21.13 -7.40
CA ARG A 266 -7.12 20.85 -5.99
C ARG A 266 -6.04 19.95 -5.42
N CYS A 267 -5.47 20.39 -4.30
CA CYS A 267 -4.43 19.69 -3.58
C CYS A 267 -4.97 19.04 -2.30
N PRO A 268 -4.51 17.82 -1.98
CA PRO A 268 -4.78 17.19 -0.68
C PRO A 268 -4.08 17.92 0.47
N SER A 269 -4.44 17.58 1.69
CA SER A 269 -3.63 17.87 2.88
C SER A 269 -2.36 16.99 2.96
N GLN A 270 -1.40 17.46 3.76
CA GLN A 270 -0.17 16.79 4.15
C GLN A 270 0.76 16.44 2.98
N VAL A 271 0.72 17.22 1.89
CA VAL A 271 1.55 17.01 0.70
C VAL A 271 3.04 17.23 0.97
N LEU A 272 3.38 18.07 1.96
CA LEU A 272 4.79 18.32 2.33
C LEU A 272 5.47 17.12 3.00
N SER A 273 4.70 16.12 3.44
CA SER A 273 5.24 14.84 3.91
C SER A 273 5.75 13.94 2.78
N THR A 274 5.29 14.20 1.54
CA THR A 274 5.82 13.52 0.35
C THR A 274 7.12 14.19 -0.06
N GLN A 275 8.18 13.39 -0.20
CA GLN A 275 9.53 13.88 -0.48
C GLN A 275 10.21 13.02 -1.55
N LEU A 276 11.20 13.60 -2.22
CA LEU A 276 12.08 12.84 -3.10
C LEU A 276 12.85 11.77 -2.30
N LEU A 277 12.65 10.50 -2.63
CA LEU A 277 13.33 9.36 -2.00
C LEU A 277 14.54 8.85 -2.81
N ASN A 278 14.78 9.47 -3.96
CA ASN A 278 15.92 9.25 -4.85
C ASN A 278 16.45 10.63 -5.29
N TYR A 279 17.72 10.69 -5.66
CA TYR A 279 18.33 11.96 -6.09
C TYR A 279 17.66 12.48 -7.36
N ARG A 280 17.33 13.77 -7.33
CA ARG A 280 16.79 14.50 -8.46
C ARG A 280 17.75 15.59 -8.87
N ALA A 281 18.24 15.49 -10.11
CA ALA A 281 19.15 16.47 -10.65
C ALA A 281 18.41 17.73 -11.13
N VAL A 282 18.88 18.91 -10.70
CA VAL A 282 18.40 20.21 -11.18
C VAL A 282 19.60 21.13 -11.39
N GLY A 283 19.89 21.48 -12.64
CA GLY A 283 21.08 22.29 -12.96
C GLY A 283 22.37 21.54 -12.60
N ASN A 284 23.10 21.95 -11.57
CA ASN A 284 24.24 21.22 -11.01
C ASN A 284 23.94 20.60 -9.62
N ASP A 285 22.77 20.87 -9.06
CA ASP A 285 22.37 20.40 -7.73
C ASP A 285 21.71 19.03 -7.80
N LEU A 286 21.85 18.25 -6.70
CA LEU A 286 21.16 16.99 -6.47
C LEU A 286 20.26 17.12 -5.25
N VAL A 287 18.95 16.99 -5.46
CA VAL A 287 17.92 17.18 -4.44
C VAL A 287 17.39 15.83 -3.97
N ILE A 288 17.24 15.66 -2.66
CA ILE A 288 16.65 14.47 -2.02
C ILE A 288 16.05 14.88 -0.66
N TYR A 289 15.13 14.08 -0.11
CA TYR A 289 14.47 14.26 1.20
C TYR A 289 13.77 15.62 1.38
N GLN A 290 13.23 16.17 0.29
CA GLN A 290 12.37 17.34 0.30
C GLN A 290 11.39 17.31 -0.89
N PRO A 291 10.28 18.07 -0.84
CA PRO A 291 9.44 18.31 -2.00
C PRO A 291 10.22 19.02 -3.11
N LEU A 292 9.97 18.67 -4.38
CA LEU A 292 10.64 19.29 -5.51
C LEU A 292 9.99 20.63 -5.85
N VAL A 293 10.68 21.73 -5.57
CA VAL A 293 10.27 23.09 -5.96
C VAL A 293 11.48 23.86 -6.48
N VAL A 294 11.35 24.46 -7.67
CA VAL A 294 12.40 25.21 -8.35
C VAL A 294 11.86 26.60 -8.71
N GLY A 295 12.48 27.65 -8.17
CA GLY A 295 12.04 29.03 -8.35
C GLY A 295 11.05 29.55 -7.30
N GLY A 296 10.16 30.45 -7.71
CA GLY A 296 9.08 31.01 -6.90
C GLY A 296 9.41 32.27 -6.07
N MET A 297 10.69 32.67 -6.02
CA MET A 297 11.14 33.82 -5.21
C MET A 297 11.46 35.08 -6.03
N ASP A 298 11.29 35.04 -7.34
CA ASP A 298 11.32 36.22 -8.20
C ASP A 298 10.06 37.10 -7.99
N SER A 299 10.06 38.30 -8.58
CA SER A 299 8.98 39.28 -8.43
C SER A 299 7.62 38.78 -8.93
N GLN A 300 7.60 37.84 -9.88
CA GLN A 300 6.38 37.28 -10.45
C GLN A 300 6.06 35.87 -9.91
N SER A 301 6.84 35.37 -8.93
CA SER A 301 6.70 34.02 -8.36
C SER A 301 6.62 32.92 -9.43
N THR A 302 7.63 32.88 -10.30
CA THR A 302 7.72 31.96 -11.44
C THR A 302 8.33 30.62 -11.00
N TYR A 303 7.61 29.53 -11.26
CA TYR A 303 8.04 28.18 -10.94
C TYR A 303 8.42 27.42 -12.20
N ARG A 304 9.48 26.61 -12.12
CA ARG A 304 9.86 25.71 -13.22
C ARG A 304 8.83 24.58 -13.32
N ALA A 305 8.52 24.13 -14.54
CA ALA A 305 7.46 23.14 -14.79
C ALA A 305 7.61 21.79 -14.06
N ASP A 306 8.80 21.41 -13.60
CA ASP A 306 9.02 20.19 -12.81
C ASP A 306 8.77 20.39 -11.30
N SER A 307 8.47 21.61 -10.86
CA SER A 307 8.06 21.88 -9.48
C SER A 307 6.72 21.24 -9.18
N TRP A 308 6.61 20.52 -8.07
CA TRP A 308 5.36 19.90 -7.64
C TRP A 308 4.32 20.97 -7.30
N ILE A 309 3.18 20.93 -8.01
CA ILE A 309 2.16 21.99 -8.02
C ILE A 309 1.69 22.32 -6.60
N CYS A 310 1.38 21.31 -5.79
CA CYS A 310 0.87 21.53 -4.43
C CYS A 310 1.91 22.09 -3.47
N ALA A 311 3.17 21.65 -3.55
CA ALA A 311 4.23 22.19 -2.72
C ALA A 311 4.54 23.65 -3.10
N ALA A 312 4.56 23.96 -4.40
CA ALA A 312 4.70 25.31 -4.92
C ALA A 312 3.52 26.21 -4.52
N ALA A 313 2.29 25.71 -4.54
CA ALA A 313 1.10 26.45 -4.11
C ALA A 313 1.14 26.85 -2.62
N ILE A 314 1.64 25.94 -1.77
CA ILE A 314 1.87 26.22 -0.35
C ILE A 314 3.01 27.22 -0.19
N GLN A 315 4.11 27.06 -0.93
CA GLN A 315 5.22 28.03 -0.92
C GLN A 315 4.72 29.43 -1.30
N HIS A 316 3.89 29.52 -2.34
CA HIS A 316 3.30 30.77 -2.80
C HIS A 316 2.32 31.37 -1.78
N GLY A 317 1.60 30.52 -1.03
CA GLY A 317 0.70 30.93 0.05
C GLY A 317 -0.78 30.87 -0.30
N LEU A 318 -1.18 30.05 -1.29
CA LEU A 318 -2.59 29.86 -1.66
C LEU A 318 -3.40 29.18 -0.55
N PHE A 319 -2.77 28.26 0.17
CA PHE A 319 -3.36 27.51 1.29
C PHE A 319 -2.26 26.87 2.14
N ASP A 320 -2.66 26.31 3.29
CA ASP A 320 -1.75 25.59 4.18
C ASP A 320 -1.73 24.08 3.93
N ASP A 321 -0.65 23.43 4.38
CA ASP A 321 -0.46 21.98 4.24
C ASP A 321 -1.47 21.15 5.04
N ARG A 322 -2.08 21.69 6.11
CA ARG A 322 -2.97 20.88 6.98
C ARG A 322 -4.29 20.56 6.32
N ARG A 323 -4.81 21.44 5.47
CA ARG A 323 -6.12 21.26 4.82
C ARG A 323 -6.08 21.22 3.30
N GLY A 324 -4.92 21.49 2.70
CA GLY A 324 -4.83 21.66 1.25
C GLY A 324 -5.75 22.80 0.78
N GLY A 325 -6.05 22.80 -0.50
CA GLY A 325 -6.91 23.82 -1.09
C GLY A 325 -6.98 23.75 -2.59
N CYS A 326 -7.66 24.73 -3.18
CA CYS A 326 -7.72 24.90 -4.63
C CYS A 326 -6.93 26.13 -5.06
N GLY A 327 -6.49 26.10 -6.31
CA GLY A 327 -5.85 27.22 -6.96
C GLY A 327 -6.00 27.11 -8.47
N GLU A 328 -5.51 28.10 -9.17
CA GLU A 328 -5.40 28.08 -10.63
C GLU A 328 -3.96 28.34 -11.01
N VAL A 329 -3.50 27.63 -12.03
CA VAL A 329 -2.14 27.70 -12.54
C VAL A 329 -2.19 28.02 -14.02
N GLU A 330 -1.28 28.88 -14.47
CA GLU A 330 -1.12 29.27 -15.87
C GLU A 330 0.31 29.01 -16.34
N MET A 331 0.44 28.42 -17.52
CA MET A 331 1.70 28.16 -18.19
C MET A 331 2.21 29.42 -18.89
N VAL A 332 3.42 29.86 -18.54
CA VAL A 332 4.03 31.12 -19.01
C VAL A 332 5.21 30.91 -19.97
N GLY A 333 5.50 29.67 -20.36
CA GLY A 333 6.51 29.34 -21.36
C GLY A 333 7.93 29.39 -20.85
N GLU A 334 8.84 29.80 -21.73
CA GLU A 334 10.27 29.87 -21.45
C GLU A 334 10.58 30.95 -20.40
N PHE A 335 11.43 30.58 -19.44
CA PHE A 335 11.91 31.50 -18.42
C PHE A 335 13.38 31.21 -18.09
N THR A 336 14.11 32.27 -17.72
CA THR A 336 15.54 32.23 -17.44
C THR A 336 15.80 32.77 -16.04
N GLY A 337 16.61 32.06 -15.26
CA GLY A 337 17.07 32.54 -13.95
C GLY A 337 16.03 32.42 -12.84
N TYR A 338 15.69 31.19 -12.46
CA TYR A 338 14.79 30.89 -11.35
C TYR A 338 15.47 31.19 -10.01
N VAL A 339 14.82 32.02 -9.20
CA VAL A 339 15.32 32.40 -7.87
C VAL A 339 14.76 31.42 -6.83
N GLY A 340 15.64 30.68 -6.17
CA GLY A 340 15.30 29.80 -5.05
C GLY A 340 15.25 30.53 -3.71
N GLY A 341 14.63 29.93 -2.70
CA GLY A 341 14.58 30.46 -1.35
C GLY A 341 13.63 29.69 -0.44
N ARG A 342 13.12 30.32 0.61
CA ARG A 342 12.17 29.69 1.53
C ARG A 342 11.02 30.64 1.85
N ARG A 343 9.79 30.15 1.69
CA ARG A 343 8.54 30.87 2.01
C ARG A 343 7.50 29.87 2.50
N ASN A 344 6.69 30.26 3.48
CA ASN A 344 5.61 29.42 4.06
C ASN A 344 6.05 28.00 4.47
N GLY A 345 7.29 27.85 4.95
CA GLY A 345 7.84 26.56 5.37
C GLY A 345 8.37 25.67 4.24
N VAL A 346 8.25 26.07 2.98
CA VAL A 346 8.72 25.30 1.81
C VAL A 346 9.98 25.93 1.24
N ALA A 347 11.03 25.12 1.10
CA ALA A 347 12.28 25.50 0.43
C ALA A 347 12.19 25.21 -1.07
N SER A 348 12.75 26.10 -1.88
CA SER A 348 12.95 25.92 -3.32
C SER A 348 14.40 26.14 -3.69
N ILE A 349 14.83 25.48 -4.76
CA ILE A 349 16.18 25.63 -5.31
C ILE A 349 16.19 26.63 -6.48
N ALA A 350 17.35 27.23 -6.71
CA ALA A 350 17.55 28.15 -7.83
C ALA A 350 17.94 27.38 -9.10
N PHE A 351 17.69 27.96 -10.26
CA PHE A 351 18.17 27.43 -11.54
C PHE A 351 18.60 28.59 -12.44
N ALA A 352 19.91 28.73 -12.62
CA ALA A 352 20.52 29.89 -13.27
C ALA A 352 20.53 29.85 -14.82
N SER A 353 19.89 28.86 -15.43
CA SER A 353 19.79 28.71 -16.89
C SER A 353 18.37 28.96 -17.40
N THR A 354 18.17 28.75 -18.69
CA THR A 354 16.89 28.85 -19.39
C THR A 354 16.18 27.51 -19.39
N PHE A 355 14.87 27.51 -19.16
CA PHE A 355 14.04 26.32 -19.21
C PHE A 355 12.75 26.60 -20.00
N PRO A 356 12.33 25.69 -20.90
CA PRO A 356 11.31 25.98 -21.91
C PRO A 356 9.87 26.06 -21.36
N SER A 357 9.64 25.63 -20.12
CA SER A 357 8.29 25.50 -19.55
C SER A 357 8.26 25.94 -18.09
N SER A 358 7.39 26.89 -17.79
CA SER A 358 7.25 27.50 -16.47
C SER A 358 5.79 27.80 -16.19
N TYR A 359 5.43 27.93 -14.92
CA TYR A 359 4.08 28.30 -14.53
C TYR A 359 4.04 29.33 -13.39
N ARG A 360 2.88 29.97 -13.27
CA ARG A 360 2.56 30.90 -12.19
C ARG A 360 1.15 30.62 -11.66
N PHE A 361 0.90 31.03 -10.42
CA PHE A 361 -0.43 30.94 -9.84
C PHE A 361 -1.23 32.21 -10.13
N ILE A 362 -2.50 32.04 -10.46
CA ILE A 362 -3.43 33.14 -10.66
C ILE A 362 -4.02 33.55 -9.29
N GLU A 363 -3.95 34.83 -8.96
CA GLU A 363 -4.53 35.38 -7.75
C GLU A 363 -6.06 35.61 -7.90
N GLY A 364 -6.78 35.70 -6.77
CA GLY A 364 -8.21 36.02 -6.79
C GLY A 364 -9.15 34.84 -7.04
N VAL A 365 -8.66 33.60 -6.99
CA VAL A 365 -9.48 32.40 -7.07
C VAL A 365 -10.33 32.25 -5.79
N SER A 366 -11.65 32.41 -5.93
CA SER A 366 -12.60 32.08 -4.86
C SER A 366 -12.80 30.58 -4.80
N GLN A 367 -12.74 30.00 -3.59
CA GLN A 367 -12.82 28.55 -3.37
C GLN A 367 -13.92 28.20 -2.38
N ASN A 368 -14.70 27.17 -2.71
CA ASN A 368 -15.69 26.56 -1.83
C ASN A 368 -15.51 25.04 -1.80
N GLY A 369 -15.63 24.43 -0.62
CA GLY A 369 -15.49 22.97 -0.47
C GLY A 369 -14.12 22.40 -0.81
N CYS A 370 -13.07 23.23 -0.87
CA CYS A 370 -11.71 22.82 -1.26
C CYS A 370 -10.88 22.24 -0.11
N LYS A 371 -11.32 22.41 1.14
CA LYS A 371 -10.66 21.87 2.32
C LYS A 371 -10.76 20.34 2.32
N ASP A 372 -9.63 19.69 2.52
CA ASP A 372 -9.53 18.27 2.77
C ASP A 372 -10.07 17.95 4.18
N LEU A 373 -11.06 17.05 4.26
CA LEU A 373 -11.74 16.68 5.50
C LEU A 373 -11.23 15.35 6.08
N ARG A 374 -10.14 14.78 5.56
CA ARG A 374 -9.64 13.46 5.99
C ARG A 374 -9.36 13.37 7.49
N ASP A 375 -8.78 14.41 8.10
CA ASP A 375 -8.52 14.45 9.54
C ASP A 375 -9.82 14.52 10.36
N ASP A 376 -10.83 15.24 9.86
CA ASP A 376 -12.17 15.30 10.49
C ASP A 376 -12.87 13.94 10.42
N ILE A 377 -12.76 13.24 9.28
CA ILE A 377 -13.30 11.89 9.10
C ILE A 377 -12.58 10.88 10.02
N LEU A 378 -11.27 11.02 10.20
CA LEU A 378 -10.53 10.23 11.18
C LEU A 378 -11.05 10.45 12.60
N GLY A 379 -11.23 11.69 13.02
CA GLY A 379 -11.82 12.00 14.32
C GLY A 379 -13.22 11.38 14.48
N PHE A 380 -14.03 11.44 13.43
CA PHE A 380 -15.34 10.80 13.38
C PHE A 380 -15.25 9.28 13.55
N ASP A 381 -14.40 8.57 12.79
CA ASP A 381 -14.30 7.11 12.87
C ASP A 381 -13.70 6.63 14.19
N VAL A 382 -12.74 7.36 14.77
CA VAL A 382 -12.23 7.09 16.12
C VAL A 382 -13.36 7.19 17.15
N ALA A 383 -14.18 8.24 17.07
CA ALA A 383 -15.34 8.40 17.96
C ALA A 383 -16.40 7.30 17.74
N MET A 384 -16.69 6.95 16.49
CA MET A 384 -17.69 5.94 16.16
C MET A 384 -17.25 4.53 16.56
N THR A 385 -15.99 4.17 16.37
CA THR A 385 -15.45 2.88 16.84
C THR A 385 -15.44 2.79 18.37
N PHE A 386 -15.16 3.90 19.07
CA PHE A 386 -15.33 3.98 20.52
C PHE A 386 -16.78 3.75 20.94
N ILE A 387 -17.74 4.44 20.30
CA ILE A 387 -19.17 4.28 20.61
C ILE A 387 -19.65 2.86 20.34
N LEU A 388 -19.23 2.29 19.21
CA LEU A 388 -19.52 0.91 18.83
C LEU A 388 -18.99 -0.06 19.89
N SER A 389 -17.72 0.08 20.28
CA SER A 389 -17.08 -0.86 21.22
C SER A 389 -17.64 -0.73 22.64
N PHE A 390 -17.77 0.50 23.15
CA PHE A 390 -18.09 0.75 24.54
C PHE A 390 -19.60 0.78 24.80
N PHE A 391 -20.38 1.51 24.01
CA PHE A 391 -21.82 1.66 24.23
C PHE A 391 -22.63 0.58 23.53
N ILE A 392 -22.50 0.41 22.21
CA ILE A 392 -23.33 -0.54 21.42
C ILE A 392 -23.02 -1.99 21.80
N ARG A 393 -21.75 -2.31 22.04
CA ARG A 393 -21.26 -3.62 22.49
C ARG A 393 -21.71 -4.78 21.60
N PRO A 394 -21.32 -4.78 20.31
CA PRO A 394 -21.55 -5.93 19.46
C PRO A 394 -20.89 -7.19 20.03
N GLY A 395 -21.42 -8.36 19.65
CA GLY A 395 -20.77 -9.63 19.96
C GLY A 395 -19.34 -9.67 19.40
N PRO A 396 -18.42 -10.48 19.96
CA PRO A 396 -17.01 -10.45 19.59
C PRO A 396 -16.72 -10.60 18.09
N GLN A 397 -17.49 -11.46 17.39
CA GLN A 397 -17.37 -11.63 15.94
C GLN A 397 -17.82 -10.38 15.17
N ALA A 398 -18.99 -9.83 15.52
CA ALA A 398 -19.50 -8.60 14.90
C ALA A 398 -18.58 -7.41 15.19
N PHE A 399 -17.97 -7.33 16.38
CA PHE A 399 -16.96 -6.33 16.71
C PHE A 399 -15.74 -6.42 15.78
N PHE A 400 -15.17 -7.61 15.61
CA PHE A 400 -14.04 -7.84 14.70
C PHE A 400 -14.36 -7.42 13.27
N TRP A 401 -15.48 -7.91 12.70
CA TRP A 401 -15.86 -7.57 11.34
C TRP A 401 -16.20 -6.09 11.16
N SER A 402 -16.76 -5.44 12.18
CA SER A 402 -17.00 -3.99 12.12
C SER A 402 -15.69 -3.21 12.07
N LEU A 403 -14.69 -3.56 12.90
CA LEU A 403 -13.37 -2.92 12.83
C LEU A 403 -12.68 -3.18 11.49
N LEU A 404 -12.78 -4.41 10.97
CA LEU A 404 -12.23 -4.74 9.65
C LEU A 404 -12.85 -3.87 8.56
N CYS A 405 -14.19 -3.78 8.50
CA CYS A 405 -14.87 -2.99 7.47
C CYS A 405 -14.63 -1.48 7.63
N ILE A 406 -14.81 -0.94 8.84
CA ILE A 406 -14.56 0.49 9.10
C ILE A 406 -13.12 0.83 8.74
N GLY A 407 -12.17 0.01 9.19
CA GLY A 407 -10.75 0.25 8.91
C GLY A 407 -10.42 0.14 7.43
N ALA A 408 -10.96 -0.87 6.73
CA ALA A 408 -10.68 -1.05 5.31
C ALA A 408 -11.14 0.16 4.46
N TRP A 409 -12.37 0.61 4.68
CA TRP A 409 -12.93 1.77 3.98
C TRP A 409 -12.28 3.08 4.42
N HIS A 410 -11.91 3.21 5.69
CA HIS A 410 -11.14 4.36 6.17
C HIS A 410 -9.76 4.44 5.51
N VAL A 411 -9.07 3.32 5.31
CA VAL A 411 -7.75 3.32 4.65
C VAL A 411 -7.87 3.85 3.23
N ILE A 412 -8.66 3.18 2.37
CA ILE A 412 -8.66 3.48 0.94
C ILE A 412 -9.47 4.71 0.54
N LEU A 413 -10.44 5.16 1.35
CA LEU A 413 -11.23 6.36 1.03
C LEU A 413 -10.78 7.60 1.79
N VAL A 414 -9.97 7.47 2.84
CA VAL A 414 -9.65 8.58 3.74
C VAL A 414 -8.15 8.65 3.98
N SER A 415 -7.58 7.85 4.87
CA SER A 415 -6.20 8.06 5.32
C SER A 415 -5.14 7.88 4.22
N ASN A 416 -5.31 6.92 3.31
CA ASN A 416 -4.35 6.59 2.26
C ASN A 416 -5.07 6.14 0.97
N PRO A 417 -5.74 7.07 0.26
CA PRO A 417 -6.41 6.74 -0.98
C PRO A 417 -5.40 6.41 -2.08
N SER A 418 -5.72 5.42 -2.91
CA SER A 418 -4.87 4.99 -4.04
C SER A 418 -4.88 5.97 -5.21
N ALA A 419 -5.89 6.84 -5.27
CA ALA A 419 -6.05 7.90 -6.26
C ALA A 419 -6.83 9.07 -5.65
N MET A 420 -6.73 10.24 -6.28
CA MET A 420 -7.47 11.44 -5.88
C MET A 420 -8.38 11.88 -7.05
N PRO A 421 -9.72 11.84 -6.91
CA PRO A 421 -10.48 11.30 -5.78
C PRO A 421 -10.36 9.76 -5.65
N PRO A 422 -10.72 9.17 -4.50
CA PRO A 422 -10.60 7.73 -4.28
C PRO A 422 -11.35 6.90 -5.33
N ASP A 423 -10.67 5.92 -5.91
CA ASP A 423 -11.24 5.01 -6.88
C ASP A 423 -11.95 3.83 -6.20
N LEU A 424 -13.27 3.72 -6.41
CA LEU A 424 -14.07 2.64 -5.86
C LEU A 424 -13.76 1.29 -6.52
N GLN A 425 -13.33 1.26 -7.78
CA GLN A 425 -12.99 0.01 -8.44
C GLN A 425 -11.81 -0.66 -7.73
N THR A 426 -10.71 0.07 -7.54
CA THR A 426 -9.54 -0.39 -6.77
C THR A 426 -9.92 -0.73 -5.33
N ALA A 427 -10.84 0.03 -4.71
CA ALA A 427 -11.30 -0.25 -3.35
C ALA A 427 -11.99 -1.61 -3.22
N PHE A 428 -12.90 -1.94 -4.13
CA PHE A 428 -13.58 -3.24 -4.12
C PHE A 428 -12.66 -4.40 -4.54
N GLU A 429 -11.71 -4.15 -5.45
CA GLU A 429 -10.66 -5.11 -5.81
C GLU A 429 -9.85 -5.54 -4.58
N ASN A 430 -9.36 -4.58 -3.80
CA ASN A 430 -8.55 -4.85 -2.61
C ASN A 430 -9.36 -5.45 -1.45
N PHE A 431 -10.65 -5.10 -1.34
CA PHE A 431 -11.47 -5.49 -0.20
C PHE A 431 -11.77 -6.99 -0.13
N LEU A 432 -11.99 -7.66 -1.26
CA LEU A 432 -12.37 -9.08 -1.26
C LEU A 432 -11.26 -10.00 -0.69
N PRO A 433 -9.98 -9.91 -1.12
CA PRO A 433 -8.88 -10.62 -0.48
C PRO A 433 -8.74 -10.30 1.01
N VAL A 434 -9.00 -9.05 1.40
CA VAL A 434 -8.98 -8.62 2.81
C VAL A 434 -10.02 -9.37 3.65
N LEU A 435 -11.23 -9.62 3.12
CA LEU A 435 -12.24 -10.43 3.80
C LEU A 435 -11.77 -11.88 4.01
N PHE A 436 -11.11 -12.49 3.02
CA PHE A 436 -10.59 -13.85 3.13
C PHE A 436 -9.53 -13.98 4.23
N VAL A 437 -8.57 -13.05 4.27
CA VAL A 437 -7.56 -13.01 5.34
C VAL A 437 -8.20 -12.66 6.69
N GLY A 438 -9.20 -11.78 6.70
CA GLY A 438 -10.00 -11.45 7.89
C GLY A 438 -10.62 -12.68 8.54
N GLU A 439 -11.18 -13.59 7.74
CA GLU A 439 -11.72 -14.85 8.26
C GLU A 439 -10.63 -15.72 8.89
N SER A 440 -9.42 -15.73 8.33
CA SER A 440 -8.27 -16.41 8.94
C SER A 440 -7.88 -15.78 10.28
N PHE A 441 -7.84 -14.44 10.38
CA PHE A 441 -7.56 -13.73 11.63
C PHE A 441 -8.59 -14.03 12.71
N TRP A 442 -9.87 -14.07 12.33
CA TRP A 442 -10.94 -14.48 13.23
C TRP A 442 -10.73 -15.90 13.76
N ARG A 443 -10.57 -16.88 12.86
CA ARG A 443 -10.48 -18.30 13.20
C ARG A 443 -9.27 -18.66 14.05
N HIS A 444 -8.12 -18.05 13.75
CA HIS A 444 -6.84 -18.46 14.32
C HIS A 444 -6.36 -17.59 15.48
N ALA A 445 -6.87 -16.37 15.65
CA ALA A 445 -6.44 -15.47 16.72
C ALA A 445 -7.59 -14.82 17.51
N TRP A 446 -8.46 -14.07 16.86
CA TRP A 446 -9.43 -13.21 17.54
C TRP A 446 -10.54 -13.98 18.29
N ARG A 447 -10.95 -15.15 17.80
CA ARG A 447 -12.02 -15.96 18.45
C ARG A 447 -11.68 -16.42 19.87
N TRP A 448 -10.42 -16.32 20.27
CA TRP A 448 -9.95 -16.74 21.58
C TRP A 448 -9.89 -15.58 22.57
N VAL A 449 -9.40 -14.42 22.13
CA VAL A 449 -9.10 -13.27 22.99
C VAL A 449 -10.31 -12.33 23.13
N ALA A 450 -10.96 -11.97 22.03
CA ALA A 450 -12.06 -11.02 22.06
C ALA A 450 -13.26 -11.49 22.92
N PRO A 451 -13.68 -12.78 22.88
CA PRO A 451 -14.74 -13.27 23.76
C PRO A 451 -14.38 -13.28 25.24
N ALA A 452 -13.09 -13.36 25.58
CA ALA A 452 -12.66 -13.42 26.98
C ALA A 452 -12.89 -12.09 27.72
N PHE A 453 -12.91 -10.94 27.01
CA PHE A 453 -13.29 -9.66 27.62
C PHE A 453 -14.77 -9.63 27.97
N GLU A 454 -15.59 -10.19 27.10
CA GLU A 454 -17.04 -10.25 27.29
C GLU A 454 -17.41 -11.20 28.43
N SER A 455 -16.79 -12.39 28.51
CA SER A 455 -17.00 -13.32 29.62
C SER A 455 -16.53 -12.76 30.97
N SER A 456 -15.52 -11.88 30.96
CA SER A 456 -14.99 -11.25 32.18
C SER A 456 -15.75 -9.97 32.57
N GLY A 457 -16.56 -9.41 31.67
CA GLY A 457 -17.23 -8.12 31.86
C GLY A 457 -16.27 -6.92 31.81
N PHE A 458 -15.15 -7.04 31.07
CA PHE A 458 -14.08 -6.03 30.99
C PHE A 458 -14.18 -5.22 29.68
N ILE A 459 -15.28 -4.48 29.54
CA ILE A 459 -15.62 -3.83 28.27
C ILE A 459 -14.81 -2.55 27.99
N LEU A 460 -14.41 -1.82 29.04
CA LEU A 460 -13.59 -0.63 28.89
C LEU A 460 -12.19 -1.06 28.42
N GLU A 461 -11.65 -2.09 29.05
CA GLU A 461 -10.37 -2.70 28.67
C GLU A 461 -10.41 -3.23 27.24
N ARG A 462 -11.49 -3.91 26.82
CA ARG A 462 -11.64 -4.32 25.41
C ARG A 462 -11.54 -3.13 24.47
N THR A 463 -12.28 -2.06 24.76
CA THR A 463 -12.31 -0.83 23.95
C THR A 463 -10.92 -0.20 23.88
N VAL A 464 -10.29 0.04 25.03
CA VAL A 464 -8.98 0.71 25.09
C VAL A 464 -7.91 -0.13 24.40
N TRP A 465 -7.79 -1.42 24.74
CA TRP A 465 -6.70 -2.25 24.23
C TRP A 465 -6.82 -2.53 22.73
N TYR A 466 -8.01 -2.85 22.22
CA TYR A 466 -8.17 -3.08 20.79
C TYR A 466 -8.08 -1.78 19.98
N LEU A 467 -8.78 -0.70 20.39
CA LEU A 467 -8.80 0.53 19.59
C LEU A 467 -7.47 1.27 19.61
N ALA A 468 -6.73 1.26 20.73
CA ALA A 468 -5.39 1.85 20.80
C ALA A 468 -4.44 1.15 19.83
N GLY A 469 -4.39 -0.19 19.85
CA GLY A 469 -3.60 -0.94 18.88
C GLY A 469 -4.07 -0.69 17.45
N PHE A 470 -5.38 -0.82 17.21
CA PHE A 470 -5.99 -0.71 15.88
C PHE A 470 -5.70 0.61 15.18
N TRP A 471 -5.94 1.75 15.83
CA TRP A 471 -5.72 3.06 15.20
C TRP A 471 -4.22 3.37 15.01
N VAL A 472 -3.35 2.94 15.92
CA VAL A 472 -1.89 3.05 15.73
C VAL A 472 -1.44 2.21 14.54
N GLY A 473 -1.92 0.97 14.42
CA GLY A 473 -1.58 0.10 13.29
C GLY A 473 -2.16 0.59 11.96
N LEU A 474 -3.38 1.12 11.97
CA LEU A 474 -4.05 1.62 10.77
C LEU A 474 -3.37 2.89 10.23
N LEU A 475 -2.95 3.78 11.13
CA LEU A 475 -2.23 5.01 10.81
C LEU A 475 -0.72 4.83 10.95
N MET A 476 -0.18 3.66 10.62
CA MET A 476 1.25 3.37 10.86
C MET A 476 2.17 4.36 10.14
N ASN A 477 1.78 4.81 8.94
CA ASN A 477 2.49 5.81 8.15
C ASN A 477 2.61 7.18 8.83
N ILE A 478 1.70 7.51 9.76
CA ILE A 478 1.70 8.77 10.51
C ILE A 478 2.22 8.54 11.94
N SER A 479 1.70 7.52 12.62
CA SER A 479 1.98 7.23 14.02
C SER A 479 3.42 6.78 14.29
N LEU A 480 4.12 6.24 13.28
CA LEU A 480 5.53 5.85 13.37
C LEU A 480 6.48 6.75 12.57
N HIS A 481 5.99 7.82 11.94
CA HIS A 481 6.82 8.73 11.11
C HIS A 481 7.93 9.44 11.91
N TRP A 482 7.76 9.60 13.22
CA TRP A 482 8.79 10.20 14.09
C TRP A 482 9.98 9.27 14.34
N ILE A 483 9.92 8.01 13.93
CA ILE A 483 11.01 7.05 14.01
C ILE A 483 11.83 7.19 12.70
N PRO A 484 13.08 7.68 12.73
CA PRO A 484 13.89 7.95 11.54
C PRO A 484 14.43 6.64 10.92
N ILE A 485 13.54 5.87 10.31
CA ILE A 485 13.85 4.61 9.63
C ILE A 485 13.04 4.53 8.35
N ASP A 486 13.61 5.05 7.26
CA ASP A 486 12.98 4.94 5.93
C ASP A 486 13.32 3.61 5.25
N ARG A 487 14.56 3.12 5.40
CA ARG A 487 15.01 1.83 4.86
C ARG A 487 15.97 1.14 5.82
N LEU A 488 15.80 -0.17 6.01
CA LEU A 488 16.72 -1.01 6.79
C LEU A 488 17.96 -1.43 5.96
N THR A 489 18.52 -0.51 5.18
CA THR A 489 19.78 -0.73 4.45
C THR A 489 20.94 -0.06 5.21
N PRO A 490 22.15 -0.65 5.20
CA PRO A 490 23.30 -0.04 5.86
C PRO A 490 23.57 1.40 5.40
N HIS A 491 23.36 1.67 4.11
CA HIS A 491 23.52 3.00 3.53
C HIS A 491 22.51 3.99 4.11
N ALA A 492 21.21 3.68 4.13
CA ALA A 492 20.18 4.58 4.66
C ALA A 492 20.38 4.89 6.16
N ILE A 493 20.68 3.87 6.96
CA ILE A 493 20.94 4.04 8.41
C ILE A 493 22.13 4.98 8.68
N SER A 494 23.13 5.00 7.78
CA SER A 494 24.30 5.86 7.92
C SER A 494 24.07 7.32 7.51
N GLN A 495 23.07 7.57 6.65
CA GLN A 495 22.77 8.91 6.12
C GLN A 495 21.78 9.68 7.00
N GLU A 496 20.88 8.98 7.71
CA GLU A 496 19.86 9.61 8.55
C GLU A 496 20.32 9.82 10.00
N PRO A 497 20.36 11.08 10.49
CA PRO A 497 20.71 11.37 11.88
C PRO A 497 19.74 10.68 12.86
N GLY A 498 20.28 9.85 13.75
CA GLY A 498 19.50 9.16 14.78
C GLY A 498 18.90 7.81 14.37
N SER A 499 19.01 7.41 13.09
CA SER A 499 18.46 6.14 12.59
C SER A 499 19.01 4.91 13.31
N LEU A 500 20.33 4.87 13.56
CA LEU A 500 20.97 3.77 14.29
C LEU A 500 20.39 3.58 15.70
N VAL A 501 20.18 4.68 16.43
CA VAL A 501 19.62 4.64 17.79
C VAL A 501 18.18 4.14 17.74
N ALA A 502 17.39 4.65 16.80
CA ALA A 502 16.01 4.22 16.60
C ALA A 502 15.90 2.71 16.31
N VAL A 503 16.75 2.17 15.42
CA VAL A 503 16.81 0.73 15.10
C VAL A 503 17.12 -0.10 16.35
N ILE A 504 18.10 0.31 17.16
CA ILE A 504 18.47 -0.41 18.39
C ILE A 504 17.30 -0.42 19.39
N VAL A 505 16.66 0.73 19.62
CA VAL A 505 15.53 0.85 20.56
C VAL A 505 14.35 0.00 20.10
N VAL A 506 13.99 0.07 18.82
CA VAL A 506 12.91 -0.75 18.23
C VAL A 506 13.24 -2.24 18.33
N ALA A 507 14.49 -2.64 18.05
CA ALA A 507 14.92 -4.04 18.16
C ALA A 507 14.81 -4.57 19.60
N ILE A 508 15.23 -3.78 20.60
CA ILE A 508 15.09 -4.14 22.02
C ILE A 508 13.62 -4.26 22.39
N PHE A 509 12.79 -3.29 21.98
CA PHE A 509 11.35 -3.34 22.24
C PHE A 509 10.70 -4.59 21.64
N LEU A 510 10.99 -4.91 20.37
CA LEU A 510 10.48 -6.12 19.70
C LEU A 510 10.97 -7.40 20.38
N LEU A 511 12.24 -7.45 20.82
CA LEU A 511 12.76 -8.59 21.59
C LEU A 511 11.97 -8.79 22.88
N LEU A 512 11.67 -7.74 23.63
CA LEU A 512 10.86 -7.81 24.86
C LEU A 512 9.44 -8.31 24.56
N VAL A 513 8.82 -7.84 23.48
CA VAL A 513 7.50 -8.31 23.01
C VAL A 513 7.55 -9.80 22.69
N ILE A 514 8.53 -10.25 21.91
CA ILE A 514 8.71 -11.66 21.52
C ILE A 514 8.92 -12.53 22.75
N VAL A 515 9.83 -12.15 23.66
CA VAL A 515 10.09 -12.90 24.90
C VAL A 515 8.82 -13.01 25.74
N ASN A 516 8.04 -11.92 25.86
CA ASN A 516 6.75 -11.97 26.56
C ASN A 516 5.76 -12.92 25.87
N GLN A 517 5.61 -12.87 24.55
CA GLN A 517 4.71 -13.77 23.83
C GLN A 517 5.15 -15.23 23.95
N LEU A 518 6.45 -15.54 23.86
CA LEU A 518 6.98 -16.89 24.09
C LEU A 518 6.66 -17.38 25.51
N ARG A 519 6.77 -16.50 26.52
CA ARG A 519 6.36 -16.81 27.90
C ARG A 519 4.87 -17.16 28.00
N VAL A 520 4.02 -16.42 27.29
CA VAL A 520 2.56 -16.65 27.25
C VAL A 520 2.23 -17.98 26.55
N ILE A 521 2.82 -18.24 25.37
CA ILE A 521 2.63 -19.49 24.62
C ILE A 521 3.10 -20.70 25.46
N ARG A 522 4.24 -20.56 26.15
CA ARG A 522 4.75 -21.58 27.07
C ARG A 522 3.77 -21.88 28.18
N ARG A 523 3.20 -20.83 28.81
CA ARG A 523 2.26 -20.98 29.93
C ARG A 523 1.01 -21.80 29.55
N THR A 524 0.60 -21.78 28.28
CA THR A 524 -0.59 -22.48 27.79
C THR A 524 -0.31 -23.88 27.22
N GLY A 525 0.96 -24.28 27.08
CA GLY A 525 1.32 -25.63 26.61
C GLY A 525 1.48 -25.77 25.09
N TRP A 526 1.38 -24.67 24.35
CA TRP A 526 1.35 -24.65 22.88
C TRP A 526 2.70 -24.35 22.22
N PHE A 527 3.78 -24.25 22.99
CA PHE A 527 5.08 -23.76 22.51
C PHE A 527 5.60 -24.51 21.28
N PHE A 528 5.72 -25.84 21.36
CA PHE A 528 6.25 -26.63 20.25
C PHE A 528 5.31 -26.69 19.05
N PHE A 529 4.00 -26.52 19.25
CA PHE A 529 3.05 -26.44 18.16
C PHE A 529 3.30 -25.19 17.30
N TYR A 530 3.43 -24.02 17.92
CA TYR A 530 3.71 -22.78 17.20
C TYR A 530 5.14 -22.75 16.66
N LEU A 531 6.13 -23.19 17.45
CA LEU A 531 7.52 -23.23 17.02
C LEU A 531 7.68 -24.04 15.73
N ARG A 532 7.02 -25.21 15.63
CA ARG A 532 7.00 -26.03 14.41
C ARG A 532 6.55 -25.23 13.19
N TRP A 533 5.43 -24.53 13.28
CA TRP A 533 4.87 -23.80 12.14
C TRP A 533 5.68 -22.56 11.79
N TYR A 534 6.25 -21.87 12.78
CA TYR A 534 7.17 -20.76 12.52
C TYR A 534 8.50 -21.23 11.89
N ILE A 535 9.02 -22.41 12.25
CA ILE A 535 10.16 -23.01 11.55
C ILE A 535 9.79 -23.32 10.09
N VAL A 536 8.63 -23.92 9.84
CA VAL A 536 8.15 -24.18 8.46
C VAL A 536 8.04 -22.87 7.67
N GLY A 537 7.42 -21.84 8.24
CA GLY A 537 7.33 -20.52 7.62
C GLY A 537 8.70 -19.90 7.34
N GLY A 538 9.64 -20.02 8.28
CA GLY A 538 11.02 -19.55 8.10
C GLY A 538 11.76 -20.28 6.99
N VAL A 539 11.57 -21.59 6.85
CA VAL A 539 12.12 -22.37 5.73
C VAL A 539 11.51 -21.92 4.40
N VAL A 540 10.19 -21.71 4.33
CA VAL A 540 9.53 -21.19 3.12
C VAL A 540 10.10 -19.82 2.75
N VAL A 541 10.20 -18.89 3.70
CA VAL A 541 10.82 -17.57 3.48
C VAL A 541 12.26 -17.70 3.00
N GLY A 542 13.06 -18.61 3.58
CA GLY A 542 14.44 -18.86 3.17
C GLY A 542 14.54 -19.40 1.73
N ILE A 543 13.63 -20.28 1.32
CA ILE A 543 13.55 -20.77 -0.05
C ILE A 543 13.17 -19.64 -1.02
N LEU A 544 12.14 -18.85 -0.67
CA LEU A 544 11.71 -17.72 -1.51
C LEU A 544 12.82 -16.67 -1.66
N SER A 545 13.58 -16.41 -0.59
CA SER A 545 14.72 -15.47 -0.60
C SER A 545 15.92 -15.97 -1.41
N ALA A 546 15.96 -17.26 -1.76
CA ALA A 546 17.05 -17.86 -2.52
C ALA A 546 16.72 -18.03 -4.02
N LEU A 547 15.56 -17.55 -4.49
CA LEU A 547 15.17 -17.63 -5.89
C LEU A 547 15.99 -16.64 -6.74
N PRO A 548 16.66 -17.09 -7.82
CA PRO A 548 17.51 -16.22 -8.63
C PRO A 548 16.68 -15.18 -9.40
N GLY A 549 17.19 -13.95 -9.49
CA GLY A 549 16.55 -12.84 -10.21
C GLY A 549 15.36 -12.20 -9.48
N LEU A 550 15.06 -12.64 -8.25
CA LEU A 550 14.03 -12.08 -7.39
C LEU A 550 14.62 -11.68 -6.03
N GLU A 551 14.10 -10.60 -5.51
CA GLU A 551 14.45 -10.03 -4.21
C GLU A 551 13.27 -10.19 -3.25
N PHE A 552 13.57 -10.61 -2.03
CA PHE A 552 12.58 -10.78 -0.99
C PHE A 552 12.21 -9.42 -0.36
N ARG A 553 10.94 -9.04 -0.46
CA ARG A 553 10.40 -7.82 0.16
C ARG A 553 9.27 -8.18 1.12
N LEU A 554 9.59 -8.15 2.41
CA LEU A 554 8.58 -8.35 3.45
C LEU A 554 7.75 -7.08 3.64
N HIS A 555 6.60 -7.03 2.97
CA HIS A 555 5.59 -6.02 3.23
C HIS A 555 5.01 -6.20 4.64
N HIS A 556 4.73 -5.10 5.33
CA HIS A 556 4.19 -5.10 6.70
C HIS A 556 2.83 -5.80 6.80
N TYR A 557 1.99 -5.77 5.76
CA TYR A 557 0.74 -6.54 5.77
C TYR A 557 0.99 -8.07 5.82
N VAL A 558 2.07 -8.55 5.16
CA VAL A 558 2.50 -9.95 5.26
C VAL A 558 3.04 -10.24 6.65
N ALA A 559 3.84 -9.34 7.22
CA ALA A 559 4.30 -9.46 8.59
C ALA A 559 3.12 -9.56 9.58
N ALA A 560 2.08 -8.76 9.38
CA ALA A 560 0.86 -8.83 10.18
C ALA A 560 0.19 -10.22 10.10
N ILE A 561 0.09 -10.80 8.90
CA ILE A 561 -0.44 -12.15 8.70
C ILE A 561 0.39 -13.20 9.47
N LEU A 562 1.72 -13.13 9.37
CA LEU A 562 2.63 -14.09 10.02
C LEU A 562 2.61 -13.98 11.56
N LEU A 563 2.46 -12.77 12.08
CA LEU A 563 2.50 -12.50 13.53
C LEU A 563 1.15 -12.69 14.22
N MET A 564 0.02 -12.55 13.50
CA MET A 564 -1.33 -12.63 14.07
C MET A 564 -1.58 -13.91 14.89
N PRO A 565 -1.24 -15.14 14.44
CA PRO A 565 -1.44 -16.35 15.23
C PRO A 565 -0.69 -16.36 16.57
N GLY A 566 0.47 -15.69 16.65
CA GLY A 566 1.26 -15.54 17.88
C GLY A 566 0.55 -14.75 18.99
N THR A 567 -0.62 -14.16 18.70
CA THR A 567 -1.45 -13.38 19.61
C THR A 567 -2.73 -14.11 20.04
N ALA A 568 -2.91 -15.38 19.70
CA ALA A 568 -4.14 -16.16 19.94
C ALA A 568 -4.42 -16.51 21.43
N PHE A 569 -3.75 -15.86 22.38
CA PHE A 569 -3.77 -16.22 23.81
C PHE A 569 -4.41 -15.10 24.63
N VAL A 570 -5.22 -15.47 25.62
CA VAL A 570 -6.01 -14.53 26.44
C VAL A 570 -5.12 -13.69 27.36
N THR A 571 -4.56 -12.63 26.79
CA THR A 571 -3.78 -11.62 27.51
C THR A 571 -4.11 -10.23 26.99
N ARG A 572 -3.97 -9.20 27.85
CA ARG A 572 -4.16 -7.81 27.43
C ARG A 572 -3.15 -7.37 26.34
N PRO A 573 -1.84 -7.73 26.42
CA PRO A 573 -0.91 -7.51 25.32
C PRO A 573 -1.39 -8.13 23.99
N SER A 574 -1.90 -9.37 24.01
CA SER A 574 -2.46 -9.99 22.81
C SER A 574 -3.57 -9.15 22.17
N ALA A 575 -4.44 -8.51 22.97
CA ALA A 575 -5.51 -7.66 22.44
C ALA A 575 -4.96 -6.42 21.73
N ILE A 576 -3.96 -5.75 22.32
CA ILE A 576 -3.26 -4.61 21.71
C ILE A 576 -2.58 -5.05 20.41
N PHE A 577 -1.86 -6.16 20.42
CA PHE A 577 -1.19 -6.69 19.23
C PHE A 577 -2.19 -7.11 18.15
N GLN A 578 -3.31 -7.73 18.51
CA GLN A 578 -4.37 -8.05 17.54
C GLN A 578 -4.95 -6.82 16.88
N GLY A 579 -5.23 -5.76 17.67
CA GLY A 579 -5.65 -4.47 17.14
C GLY A 579 -4.59 -3.90 16.18
N PHE A 580 -3.35 -3.78 16.65
CA PHE A 580 -2.24 -3.24 15.86
C PHE A 580 -1.99 -4.01 14.56
N LEU A 581 -1.93 -5.34 14.61
CA LEU A 581 -1.70 -6.18 13.44
C LEU A 581 -2.89 -6.14 12.48
N LEU A 582 -4.14 -6.01 12.96
CA LEU A 582 -5.28 -5.79 12.09
C LEU A 582 -5.16 -4.43 11.36
N GLY A 583 -4.82 -3.37 12.09
CA GLY A 583 -4.60 -2.04 11.50
C GLY A 583 -3.46 -2.05 10.47
N MET A 584 -2.31 -2.61 10.83
CA MET A 584 -1.11 -2.75 9.97
C MET A 584 -1.42 -3.57 8.70
N PHE A 585 -2.21 -4.64 8.84
CA PHE A 585 -2.67 -5.42 7.70
C PHE A 585 -3.57 -4.60 6.76
N LEU A 586 -4.55 -3.89 7.32
CA LEU A 586 -5.49 -3.07 6.53
C LEU A 586 -4.79 -1.90 5.84
N GLU A 587 -3.87 -1.20 6.53
CA GLU A 587 -3.09 -0.11 5.94
C GLU A 587 -2.36 -0.60 4.69
N GLY A 588 -1.65 -1.73 4.77
CA GLY A 588 -0.92 -2.24 3.61
C GLY A 588 -1.81 -2.80 2.51
N ALA A 589 -2.76 -3.67 2.88
CA ALA A 589 -3.56 -4.42 1.91
C ALA A 589 -4.61 -3.56 1.21
N MET A 590 -5.18 -2.55 1.87
CA MET A 590 -6.13 -1.65 1.22
C MET A 590 -5.45 -0.54 0.41
N ARG A 591 -4.27 -0.07 0.84
CA ARG A 591 -3.53 0.99 0.13
C ARG A 591 -2.84 0.52 -1.14
N TRP A 592 -2.10 -0.59 -1.07
CA TRP A 592 -1.26 -1.10 -2.17
C TRP A 592 -1.76 -2.42 -2.76
N GLY A 593 -2.89 -2.93 -2.27
CA GLY A 593 -3.31 -4.29 -2.57
C GLY A 593 -2.42 -5.34 -1.90
N MET A 594 -2.64 -6.60 -2.25
CA MET A 594 -1.85 -7.74 -1.76
C MET A 594 -0.57 -7.91 -2.60
N ALA A 595 0.32 -6.91 -2.55
CA ALA A 595 1.54 -6.84 -3.37
C ALA A 595 2.47 -8.05 -3.19
N SER A 596 3.13 -8.49 -4.27
CA SER A 596 4.01 -9.67 -4.24
C SER A 596 5.11 -9.55 -3.17
N ILE A 597 5.35 -10.65 -2.45
CA ILE A 597 6.48 -10.80 -1.50
C ILE A 597 7.84 -10.93 -2.22
N LEU A 598 7.81 -11.22 -3.52
CA LEU A 598 8.98 -11.32 -4.40
C LEU A 598 8.91 -10.26 -5.49
N GLN A 599 9.97 -9.49 -5.66
CA GLN A 599 10.06 -8.41 -6.65
C GLN A 599 11.35 -8.54 -7.46
N THR A 600 11.41 -8.01 -8.67
CA THR A 600 12.66 -7.99 -9.43
C THR A 600 13.56 -6.86 -8.92
N PRO A 601 14.90 -6.96 -9.03
CA PRO A 601 15.79 -5.85 -8.68
C PRO A 601 15.40 -4.56 -9.42
N ALA A 602 15.01 -4.65 -10.69
CA ALA A 602 14.57 -3.52 -11.49
C ALA A 602 13.32 -2.83 -10.91
N SER A 603 12.33 -3.58 -10.42
CA SER A 603 11.12 -2.98 -9.85
C SER A 603 11.33 -2.36 -8.46
N LEU A 604 12.43 -2.70 -7.77
CA LEU A 604 12.81 -2.11 -6.48
C LEU A 604 13.53 -0.77 -6.61
N VAL A 605 14.22 -0.52 -7.74
CA VAL A 605 14.96 0.73 -7.98
C VAL A 605 14.00 1.91 -8.18
N GLY A 606 12.86 1.69 -8.84
CA GLY A 606 11.89 2.74 -9.12
C GLY A 606 12.47 3.80 -10.07
N ASP A 607 12.43 5.06 -9.67
CA ASP A 607 13.04 6.20 -10.37
C ASP A 607 14.50 6.46 -9.94
N GLY A 608 15.09 5.57 -9.14
CA GLY A 608 16.50 5.65 -8.73
C GLY A 608 17.49 5.22 -9.82
N THR A 609 18.78 5.39 -9.53
CA THR A 609 19.86 5.00 -10.43
C THR A 609 20.03 3.48 -10.46
N THR A 610 20.21 2.92 -11.65
CA THR A 610 20.30 1.48 -11.89
C THR A 610 21.73 0.93 -11.80
N GLY A 611 22.74 1.80 -11.78
CA GLY A 611 24.15 1.43 -11.85
C GLY A 611 24.63 1.14 -13.28
N SER A 612 23.96 1.69 -14.28
CA SER A 612 24.34 1.49 -15.69
C SER A 612 25.69 2.17 -16.01
N PRO A 613 26.43 1.71 -17.04
CA PRO A 613 27.64 2.40 -17.49
C PRO A 613 27.36 3.87 -17.84
N LEU A 614 28.35 4.72 -17.64
CA LEU A 614 28.23 6.17 -17.84
C LEU A 614 29.15 6.66 -18.98
N PRO A 615 28.65 7.50 -19.91
CA PRO A 615 29.49 8.12 -20.93
C PRO A 615 30.53 9.09 -20.35
N VAL A 616 31.59 9.33 -21.11
CA VAL A 616 32.67 10.25 -20.72
C VAL A 616 32.77 11.40 -21.72
N PHE A 617 32.72 12.64 -21.21
CA PHE A 617 33.00 13.82 -22.02
C PHE A 617 34.49 13.88 -22.39
N LEU A 618 34.77 14.10 -23.67
CA LEU A 618 36.12 14.42 -24.16
C LEU A 618 36.42 15.91 -23.97
N THR A 619 35.37 16.74 -24.07
CA THR A 619 35.42 18.14 -23.67
C THR A 619 35.57 18.26 -22.15
N ASN A 620 36.56 19.02 -21.71
CA ASN A 620 36.92 19.20 -20.32
C ASN A 620 37.49 20.61 -20.08
N ALA A 621 37.78 20.93 -18.82
CA ALA A 621 38.28 22.23 -18.39
C ALA A 621 39.54 22.72 -19.15
N THR A 622 40.37 21.81 -19.69
CA THR A 622 41.62 22.17 -20.38
C THR A 622 41.45 22.47 -21.87
N ASN A 623 40.40 21.94 -22.51
CA ASN A 623 40.18 22.07 -23.96
C ASN A 623 38.88 22.80 -24.34
N PHE A 624 38.10 23.27 -23.35
CA PHE A 624 36.81 23.90 -23.61
C PHE A 624 36.90 25.19 -24.42
N ALA A 625 37.94 26.01 -24.24
CA ALA A 625 38.15 27.20 -25.08
C ALA A 625 38.26 26.85 -26.57
N ALA A 626 38.92 25.73 -26.90
CA ALA A 626 38.97 25.22 -28.27
C ALA A 626 37.59 24.71 -28.73
N ALA A 627 36.85 24.02 -27.86
CA ALA A 627 35.49 23.54 -28.15
C ALA A 627 34.49 24.67 -28.45
N VAL A 628 34.59 25.79 -27.72
CA VAL A 628 33.81 27.02 -28.00
C VAL A 628 34.18 27.58 -29.38
N SER A 629 35.47 27.63 -29.72
CA SER A 629 35.92 28.11 -31.04
C SER A 629 35.49 27.20 -32.20
N SER A 630 35.42 25.89 -31.99
CA SER A 630 34.96 24.92 -32.98
C SER A 630 33.42 24.80 -33.03
N GLY A 631 32.72 25.34 -32.03
CA GLY A 631 31.26 25.40 -31.96
C GLY A 631 30.57 24.12 -31.51
N TYR A 632 31.27 23.17 -30.90
CA TYR A 632 30.66 21.92 -30.42
C TYR A 632 31.39 21.30 -29.23
N ILE A 633 30.65 20.57 -28.38
CA ILE A 633 31.18 19.67 -27.35
C ILE A 633 31.24 18.23 -27.87
N GLN A 634 32.08 17.40 -27.25
CA GLN A 634 32.28 16.01 -27.66
C GLN A 634 32.38 15.04 -26.48
N TRP A 635 32.01 13.79 -26.73
CA TRP A 635 32.15 12.66 -25.82
C TRP A 635 32.68 11.41 -26.52
N SER A 636 33.15 10.45 -25.73
CA SER A 636 33.76 9.22 -26.26
C SER A 636 32.73 8.35 -26.97
N SER A 637 33.15 7.64 -28.03
CA SER A 637 32.35 6.56 -28.62
C SER A 637 32.05 5.46 -27.60
N ILE A 638 31.02 4.66 -27.85
CA ILE A 638 30.63 3.54 -26.99
C ILE A 638 31.77 2.50 -26.95
N PRO A 639 32.34 2.18 -25.77
CA PRO A 639 33.34 1.13 -25.62
C PRO A 639 32.80 -0.24 -26.04
N ALA A 640 33.67 -1.14 -26.54
CA ALA A 640 33.25 -2.44 -27.07
C ALA A 640 32.56 -3.34 -26.03
N ASP A 641 32.98 -3.24 -24.76
CA ASP A 641 32.38 -3.95 -23.63
C ASP A 641 30.99 -3.42 -23.26
N VAL A 642 30.76 -2.11 -23.38
CA VAL A 642 29.45 -1.47 -23.18
C VAL A 642 28.52 -1.77 -24.36
N ALA A 643 29.04 -1.71 -25.59
CA ALA A 643 28.29 -2.12 -26.77
C ALA A 643 27.88 -3.61 -26.72
N GLY A 644 28.74 -4.47 -26.17
CA GLY A 644 28.44 -5.88 -25.90
C GLY A 644 27.31 -6.13 -24.90
N GLN A 645 26.96 -5.13 -24.07
CA GLN A 645 25.79 -5.16 -23.18
C GLN A 645 24.50 -4.70 -23.89
N GLY A 646 24.58 -4.31 -25.17
CA GLY A 646 23.45 -3.91 -26.00
C GLY A 646 23.17 -2.41 -26.03
N TYR A 647 24.09 -1.56 -25.53
CA TYR A 647 23.99 -0.11 -25.68
C TYR A 647 24.39 0.32 -27.10
N ASP A 648 23.54 1.12 -27.74
CA ASP A 648 23.61 1.47 -29.16
C ASP A 648 23.59 2.98 -29.44
N GLY A 649 23.39 3.81 -28.42
CA GLY A 649 23.35 5.27 -28.58
C GLY A 649 23.62 6.06 -27.30
N PHE A 650 23.34 7.35 -27.39
CA PHE A 650 23.47 8.34 -26.31
C PHE A 650 22.18 9.14 -26.15
N ALA A 651 21.95 9.65 -24.94
CA ALA A 651 20.98 10.69 -24.65
C ALA A 651 21.72 11.88 -24.03
N LEU A 652 21.51 13.08 -24.57
CA LEU A 652 22.08 14.32 -24.05
C LEU A 652 20.98 15.21 -23.49
N LEU A 653 21.05 15.49 -22.18
CA LEU A 653 20.31 16.57 -21.56
C LEU A 653 21.17 17.85 -21.60
N VAL A 654 20.56 18.95 -22.04
CA VAL A 654 21.10 20.31 -21.91
C VAL A 654 20.08 21.12 -21.13
N ASP A 655 20.51 21.69 -20.01
CA ASP A 655 19.66 22.46 -19.08
C ASP A 655 18.45 21.68 -18.59
N ASP A 656 18.68 20.40 -18.24
CA ASP A 656 17.67 19.42 -17.82
C ASP A 656 16.60 19.09 -18.90
N VAL A 657 16.86 19.44 -20.17
CA VAL A 657 16.00 19.13 -21.32
C VAL A 657 16.71 18.18 -22.27
N LEU A 658 16.03 17.10 -22.70
CA LEU A 658 16.58 16.20 -23.71
C LEU A 658 16.70 16.91 -25.06
N ARG A 659 17.93 17.08 -25.55
CA ARG A 659 18.20 17.76 -26.82
C ARG A 659 18.62 16.84 -27.95
N GLN A 660 19.27 15.73 -27.63
CA GLN A 660 19.81 14.82 -28.64
C GLN A 660 19.73 13.37 -28.18
N THR A 661 19.39 12.48 -29.11
CA THR A 661 19.46 11.02 -28.94
C THR A 661 20.18 10.39 -30.14
N GLY A 662 20.67 9.15 -29.98
CA GLY A 662 21.29 8.36 -31.06
C GLY A 662 22.82 8.27 -30.98
N ALA A 663 23.47 7.83 -32.06
CA ALA A 663 24.89 7.45 -32.06
C ALA A 663 25.88 8.63 -32.17
N ALA A 664 25.40 9.86 -32.28
CA ALA A 664 26.24 11.04 -32.41
C ALA A 664 27.09 11.25 -31.13
N THR A 665 28.34 11.69 -31.33
CA THR A 665 29.33 11.91 -30.26
C THR A 665 29.67 13.38 -30.03
N ASN A 666 28.89 14.28 -30.62
CA ASN A 666 29.06 15.72 -30.51
C ASN A 666 27.71 16.44 -30.45
N TYR A 667 27.74 17.70 -29.96
CA TYR A 667 26.59 18.59 -29.93
C TYR A 667 27.00 20.02 -30.21
N SER A 668 26.26 20.70 -31.09
CA SER A 668 26.53 22.09 -31.48
C SER A 668 26.13 23.08 -30.38
N LEU A 669 27.02 24.03 -30.09
CA LEU A 669 26.79 25.10 -29.13
C LEU A 669 26.08 26.32 -29.74
N ALA A 670 25.83 26.32 -31.06
CA ALA A 670 25.38 27.51 -31.78
C ALA A 670 24.01 28.06 -31.34
N ALA A 671 23.14 27.20 -30.80
CA ALA A 671 21.79 27.59 -30.38
C ALA A 671 21.70 27.96 -28.88
N LEU A 672 22.81 27.96 -28.16
CA LEU A 672 22.86 28.22 -26.72
C LEU A 672 23.14 29.71 -26.44
N ASP A 673 22.48 30.27 -25.42
CA ASP A 673 22.69 31.66 -25.01
C ASP A 673 24.02 31.80 -24.25
N ALA A 674 24.96 32.55 -24.82
CA ALA A 674 26.28 32.70 -24.23
C ALA A 674 26.30 33.42 -22.86
N ASN A 675 25.21 34.11 -22.49
CA ASN A 675 25.11 34.90 -21.26
C ASN A 675 24.64 34.11 -20.05
N VAL A 676 24.16 32.88 -20.24
CA VAL A 676 23.71 32.01 -19.15
C VAL A 676 24.64 30.81 -18.98
N VAL A 677 24.53 30.17 -17.83
CA VAL A 677 25.26 28.92 -17.56
C VAL A 677 24.50 27.75 -18.18
N HIS A 678 25.21 26.79 -18.78
CA HIS A 678 24.61 25.59 -19.35
C HIS A 678 25.02 24.32 -18.61
N TYR A 679 24.08 23.39 -18.44
CA TYR A 679 24.31 22.11 -17.77
C TYR A 679 24.17 20.94 -18.74
N PHE A 680 25.21 20.12 -18.89
CA PHE A 680 25.22 18.97 -19.80
C PHE A 680 25.27 17.65 -19.03
N ARG A 681 24.40 16.70 -19.40
CA ARG A 681 24.44 15.32 -18.89
C ARG A 681 24.28 14.31 -20.00
N LEU A 682 25.02 13.21 -19.91
CA LEU A 682 24.98 12.13 -20.88
C LEU A 682 24.50 10.84 -20.23
N ALA A 683 23.76 10.04 -20.99
CA ALA A 683 23.49 8.65 -20.68
C ALA A 683 23.73 7.80 -21.94
N TYR A 684 24.09 6.53 -21.76
CA TYR A 684 23.99 5.57 -22.86
C TYR A 684 22.52 5.20 -23.10
N GLN A 685 22.20 4.79 -24.32
CA GLN A 685 20.88 4.28 -24.69
C GLN A 685 20.97 2.83 -25.16
N GLN A 686 19.93 2.06 -24.85
CA GLN A 686 19.67 0.73 -25.39
C GLN A 686 18.27 0.75 -26.04
N GLY A 687 18.21 0.62 -27.37
CA GLY A 687 16.94 0.64 -28.10
C GLY A 687 16.11 1.90 -27.84
N GLY A 688 16.79 3.05 -27.66
CA GLY A 688 16.16 4.34 -27.35
C GLY A 688 15.80 4.58 -25.88
N THR A 689 15.95 3.59 -25.01
CA THR A 689 15.77 3.76 -23.55
C THR A 689 17.08 4.23 -22.93
N SER A 690 17.03 5.33 -22.17
CA SER A 690 18.22 5.90 -21.54
C SER A 690 18.56 5.18 -20.24
N GLY A 691 19.85 4.91 -20.01
CA GLY A 691 20.37 4.50 -18.71
C GLY A 691 20.50 5.68 -17.75
N ASP A 692 21.36 5.52 -16.75
CA ASP A 692 21.69 6.55 -15.78
C ASP A 692 22.42 7.72 -16.45
N PHE A 693 22.03 8.94 -16.09
CA PHE A 693 22.70 10.15 -16.53
C PHE A 693 23.92 10.45 -15.67
N THR A 694 24.98 10.97 -16.28
CA THR A 694 26.10 11.55 -15.55
C THR A 694 25.63 12.75 -14.72
N LYS A 695 26.38 13.10 -13.67
CA LYS A 695 26.29 14.44 -13.08
C LYS A 695 26.55 15.52 -14.13
N ALA A 696 26.06 16.73 -13.86
CA ALA A 696 26.16 17.82 -14.80
C ALA A 696 27.62 18.25 -15.00
N ALA A 697 28.03 18.38 -16.25
CA ALA A 697 29.11 19.28 -16.61
C ALA A 697 28.54 20.69 -16.74
N THR A 698 29.26 21.70 -16.25
CA THR A 698 28.78 23.09 -16.23
C THR A 698 29.63 23.94 -17.16
N ALA A 699 28.99 24.64 -18.09
CA ALA A 699 29.66 25.47 -19.08
C ALA A 699 29.25 26.93 -18.96
N PHE A 700 30.25 27.82 -18.99
CA PHE A 700 30.10 29.26 -19.12
C PHE A 700 30.68 29.67 -20.46
N LEU A 701 29.82 29.90 -21.46
CA LEU A 701 30.25 30.15 -22.84
C LEU A 701 30.95 31.52 -22.97
N SER A 702 30.48 32.55 -22.28
CA SER A 702 31.02 33.91 -22.33
C SER A 702 32.49 34.03 -21.92
N ASN A 703 32.97 33.20 -20.99
CA ASN A 703 34.34 33.22 -20.51
C ASN A 703 35.10 31.91 -20.79
N SER A 704 34.52 31.01 -21.60
CA SER A 704 35.10 29.70 -21.95
C SER A 704 35.50 28.86 -20.73
N THR A 705 34.71 28.90 -19.65
CA THR A 705 34.96 28.07 -18.45
C THR A 705 34.11 26.81 -18.48
N TRP A 706 34.72 25.67 -18.17
CA TRP A 706 34.05 24.38 -18.05
C TRP A 706 34.40 23.71 -16.72
N ILE A 707 33.36 23.23 -16.02
CA ILE A 707 33.49 22.41 -14.84
C ILE A 707 33.14 20.98 -15.23
N ASN A 708 34.11 20.08 -15.08
CA ASN A 708 33.93 18.67 -15.38
C ASN A 708 32.83 18.06 -14.51
N PRO A 709 32.06 17.10 -15.03
CA PRO A 709 31.05 16.42 -14.24
C PRO A 709 31.73 15.64 -13.11
N ALA A 710 31.14 15.71 -11.91
CA ALA A 710 31.59 14.87 -10.80
C ALA A 710 31.32 13.40 -11.10
N SER A 711 32.04 12.50 -10.43
CA SER A 711 31.88 11.05 -10.64
C SER A 711 30.51 10.54 -10.18
N GLY A 712 30.03 9.53 -10.89
CA GLY A 712 28.80 8.80 -10.58
C GLY A 712 27.56 9.35 -11.29
N PRO A 713 26.43 8.64 -11.16
CA PRO A 713 25.17 9.04 -11.76
C PRO A 713 24.56 10.23 -11.00
N SER A 714 23.65 10.95 -11.68
CA SER A 714 22.91 12.11 -11.16
C SER A 714 21.54 11.75 -10.62
#